data_AF-A0A940BE62-F1
#
_entry.id   AF-A0A940BE62-F1
#
_cell.length_a   1.000
_cell.length_b   1.000
_cell.length_c   1.000
_cell.angle_alpha   90.00
_cell.angle_beta   90.00
_cell.angle_gamma   90.00
#
_symmetry.space_group_name_H-M   'P 1'
#
loop_
_entity.id
_entity.type
_entity.pdbx_description
1 polymer ?
#
loop_
_entity_poly.entity_id
_entity_poly.type
_entity_poly.pdbx_seq_one_letter_code
_entity_poly.pdbx_strand_id
1 'polypeptide(L)'
;MRLTTLFSLIVLSTVMALALPNRYSSNIEGDVNADGDVNIADVNLVIDAILGDKNNPACDVNGDGDITVADINVLIDYILRGPVVPTVETGMYMGITGYNSTLMTKEIAFLDSTTVSGFNDFIASLNTQPGRLLYYSVDKAIDALKVANYPENLQNVAIVTFTEGLDQGSLMMTDKYETEAEYAQALSDRIADQHVYGRPIKAYTVGLLNDNVVDANQFRANLYALSSDSAKAMEVNSMSEVNTRFQAIADDLVSRNMSEKLTLVFPGVGTGTRIRFTLDEVNSETVGESQVYIEGTFSLKTRSLTNIVYKGMTCTSGDSVAASSVDGMFVTMVFNGIQLDSEERIEKKNIQEWYWVDDQENWEASTEFSASGLPDVESTYSSALVMLLLDCSSVLNDNFSELQSAANQFIERMQNYNTIPGMFTVNGVSFQMVALDGGTFTMGVDSTMVEMGLANDDEMPAHEVTLSPFSIGQTEVTQELWYAVMGTTPSGFTGNLQRPVEQVSWEDCQEFITRLNAITGKTFRLPTEAEWEFAARGGVKSSGTVYSGSDNLDEVAWYYNNSYAVGSGSPDYGTHVVSSKHGNELGLYDMTGNVFEWCSDWYGPYNEEAQVNPVGPDNGVRRVTRGGSWFSVPRDSRVTFRGNESPTSRSYSLGFRLAL
;
A
#
# COMPACT_ATOMS: atom_id res chain seq x y z
N MET A 1 47.12 -6.50 4.60
CA MET A 1 45.80 -5.97 4.19
C MET A 1 45.88 -5.33 2.79
N ARG A 2 44.87 -5.47 1.90
CA ARG A 2 44.89 -4.81 0.56
C ARG A 2 44.59 -3.31 0.70
N LEU A 3 45.24 -2.46 -0.10
CA LEU A 3 45.13 -0.99 -0.09
C LEU A 3 43.68 -0.44 -0.06
N THR A 4 42.75 -1.20 -0.64
CA THR A 4 41.31 -0.94 -0.66
C THR A 4 40.66 -0.97 0.72
N THR A 5 41.06 -1.90 1.60
CA THR A 5 40.50 -2.03 2.96
C THR A 5 40.89 -0.85 3.84
N LEU A 6 42.13 -0.37 3.70
CA LEU A 6 42.63 0.82 4.41
C LEU A 6 41.87 2.09 3.97
N PHE A 7 41.56 2.21 2.68
CA PHE A 7 40.79 3.34 2.15
C PHE A 7 39.35 3.35 2.69
N SER A 8 38.69 2.19 2.76
CA SER A 8 37.34 2.06 3.33
C SER A 8 37.29 2.39 4.83
N LEU A 9 38.32 2.03 5.61
CA LEU A 9 38.45 2.41 7.02
C LEU A 9 38.62 3.92 7.21
N ILE A 10 39.40 4.58 6.34
CA ILE A 10 39.57 6.04 6.35
C ILE A 10 38.23 6.74 6.04
N VAL A 11 37.49 6.25 5.03
CA VAL A 11 36.15 6.77 4.69
C VAL A 11 35.18 6.61 5.87
N LEU A 12 35.13 5.43 6.49
CA LEU A 12 34.29 5.16 7.66
C LEU A 12 34.60 6.12 8.84
N SER A 13 35.89 6.36 9.13
CA SER A 13 36.29 7.31 10.18
C SER A 13 35.89 8.76 9.87
N THR A 14 35.92 9.15 8.59
CA THR A 14 35.57 10.50 8.14
C THR A 14 34.06 10.71 8.18
N VAL A 15 33.28 9.70 7.78
CA VAL A 15 31.81 9.71 7.87
C VAL A 15 31.35 9.80 9.33
N MET A 16 32.00 9.07 10.26
CA MET A 16 31.71 9.17 11.70
C MET A 16 31.96 10.56 12.29
N ALA A 17 33.07 11.21 11.89
CA ALA A 17 33.41 12.55 12.37
C ALA A 17 32.40 13.62 11.92
N LEU A 18 31.76 13.42 10.76
CA LEU A 18 30.74 14.33 10.21
C LEU A 18 29.33 14.07 10.77
N ALA A 19 28.97 12.81 11.05
CA ALA A 19 27.62 12.42 11.44
C ALA A 19 27.32 12.61 12.94
N LEU A 20 28.33 12.58 13.83
CA LEU A 20 28.13 12.63 15.29
C LEU A 20 29.07 13.63 16.01
N PRO A 21 29.01 14.94 15.67
CA PRO A 21 29.99 15.92 16.15
C PRO A 21 29.99 16.14 17.68
N ASN A 22 28.90 15.77 18.38
CA ASN A 22 28.75 15.98 19.83
C ASN A 22 28.97 14.73 20.70
N ARG A 23 29.30 13.56 20.13
CA ARG A 23 29.50 12.31 20.91
C ARG A 23 30.96 11.88 21.10
N TYR A 24 31.92 12.47 20.39
CA TYR A 24 33.33 12.10 20.49
C TYR A 24 34.22 13.34 20.56
N SER A 25 34.85 13.59 21.70
CA SER A 25 35.85 14.66 21.92
C SER A 25 37.27 14.13 22.07
N SER A 26 37.49 12.83 21.90
CA SER A 26 38.82 12.23 21.94
C SER A 26 39.23 11.80 20.53
N ASN A 27 40.34 12.37 20.06
CA ASN A 27 41.07 11.88 18.90
C ASN A 27 41.16 10.35 18.96
N ILE A 28 40.65 9.65 17.96
CA ILE A 28 41.01 8.25 17.71
C ILE A 28 42.42 8.30 17.08
N GLU A 29 43.42 8.60 17.89
CA GLU A 29 44.81 8.23 17.58
C GLU A 29 44.95 6.76 17.99
N GLY A 30 44.55 5.87 17.08
CA GLY A 30 44.82 4.44 17.23
C GLY A 30 46.28 4.16 16.91
N ASP A 31 46.99 3.48 17.82
CA ASP A 31 48.35 2.97 17.66
C ASP A 31 48.43 2.09 16.39
N VAL A 32 48.87 2.68 15.29
CA VAL A 32 49.31 1.93 14.10
C VAL A 32 50.72 1.45 14.42
N ASN A 33 50.92 0.13 14.48
CA ASN A 33 52.27 -0.40 14.64
C ASN A 33 53.12 -0.09 13.40
N ALA A 34 54.44 -0.24 13.50
CA ALA A 34 55.39 0.18 12.46
C ALA A 34 55.20 -0.50 11.09
N ASP A 35 54.32 -1.50 11.00
CA ASP A 35 53.98 -2.27 9.79
C ASP A 35 52.62 -1.88 9.16
N GLY A 36 51.87 -0.95 9.77
CA GLY A 36 50.63 -0.42 9.18
C GLY A 36 49.35 -1.20 9.50
N ASP A 37 49.39 -2.14 10.43
CA ASP A 37 48.23 -2.97 10.81
C ASP A 37 47.46 -2.34 11.98
N VAL A 38 46.12 -2.27 11.83
CA VAL A 38 45.20 -1.82 12.88
C VAL A 38 44.85 -3.02 13.77
N ASN A 39 44.94 -2.87 15.09
CA ASN A 39 44.62 -3.93 16.03
C ASN A 39 43.12 -4.29 15.99
N ILE A 40 42.80 -5.53 15.65
CA ILE A 40 41.43 -6.09 15.55
C ILE A 40 40.62 -5.90 16.86
N ALA A 41 41.31 -5.87 18.00
CA ALA A 41 40.67 -5.65 19.29
C ALA A 41 39.99 -4.27 19.41
N ASP A 42 40.53 -3.23 18.75
CA ASP A 42 40.00 -1.86 18.81
C ASP A 42 38.80 -1.68 17.88
N VAL A 43 38.75 -2.42 16.76
CA VAL A 43 37.60 -2.43 15.83
C VAL A 43 36.38 -3.09 16.46
N ASN A 44 36.57 -4.22 17.15
CA ASN A 44 35.50 -4.89 17.90
C ASN A 44 34.96 -4.03 19.04
N LEU A 45 35.82 -3.21 19.67
CA LEU A 45 35.42 -2.28 20.73
C LEU A 45 34.57 -1.12 20.18
N VAL A 46 34.84 -0.68 18.95
CA VAL A 46 34.02 0.30 18.22
C VAL A 46 32.68 -0.30 17.78
N ILE A 47 32.66 -1.54 17.28
CA ILE A 47 31.43 -2.27 16.90
C ILE A 47 30.53 -2.52 18.12
N ASP A 48 31.10 -3.01 19.23
CA ASP A 48 30.38 -3.24 20.48
C ASP A 48 29.81 -1.94 21.09
N ALA A 49 30.53 -0.82 20.96
CA ALA A 49 30.07 0.50 21.40
C ALA A 49 28.97 1.10 20.49
N ILE A 50 28.94 0.72 19.20
CA ILE A 50 27.92 1.15 18.23
C ILE A 50 26.61 0.37 18.40
N LEU A 51 26.67 -0.95 18.63
CA LEU A 51 25.52 -1.83 18.44
C LEU A 51 24.74 -2.15 19.72
N GLY A 52 25.31 -1.96 20.93
CA GLY A 52 24.61 -2.01 22.21
C GLY A 52 23.88 -3.31 22.59
N ASP A 53 23.76 -4.26 21.65
CA ASP A 53 23.03 -5.51 21.78
C ASP A 53 23.83 -6.61 21.08
N LYS A 54 24.26 -7.61 21.87
CA LYS A 54 25.03 -8.76 21.39
C LYS A 54 24.20 -9.75 20.59
N ASN A 55 22.89 -9.51 20.43
CA ASN A 55 21.95 -10.39 19.73
C ASN A 55 21.50 -9.85 18.36
N ASN A 56 22.10 -8.76 17.85
CA ASN A 56 21.76 -8.23 16.52
C ASN A 56 22.38 -9.12 15.41
N PRO A 57 21.60 -9.67 14.46
CA PRO A 57 22.11 -10.53 13.39
C PRO A 57 23.06 -9.82 12.40
N ALA A 58 23.11 -8.49 12.38
CA ALA A 58 24.14 -7.73 11.65
C ALA A 58 25.55 -7.87 12.27
N CYS A 59 25.67 -8.45 13.47
CA CYS A 59 26.94 -8.74 14.15
C CYS A 59 27.53 -10.12 13.79
N ASP A 60 26.90 -10.94 12.95
CA ASP A 60 27.44 -12.27 12.63
C ASP A 60 28.54 -12.17 11.57
N VAL A 61 29.69 -11.66 12.01
CA VAL A 61 30.93 -11.63 11.23
C VAL A 61 31.33 -13.09 11.04
N ASN A 62 31.34 -13.55 9.80
CA ASN A 62 31.75 -14.91 9.39
C ASN A 62 32.88 -15.42 10.30
N GLY A 63 32.73 -16.63 10.85
CA GLY A 63 33.52 -17.23 11.94
C GLY A 63 35.04 -17.34 11.77
N ASP A 64 35.62 -16.64 10.79
CA ASP A 64 37.03 -16.59 10.43
C ASP A 64 37.69 -15.23 10.77
N GLY A 65 36.92 -14.21 11.21
CA GLY A 65 37.46 -12.96 11.80
C GLY A 65 38.02 -11.91 10.84
N ASP A 66 37.87 -12.08 9.52
CA ASP A 66 38.27 -11.10 8.50
C ASP A 66 37.09 -10.19 8.09
N ILE A 67 37.26 -8.87 8.25
CA ILE A 67 36.28 -7.85 7.78
C ILE A 67 36.58 -7.50 6.32
N THR A 68 35.59 -7.66 5.44
CA THR A 68 35.71 -7.32 4.01
C THR A 68 35.26 -5.88 3.72
N VAL A 69 35.58 -5.37 2.53
CA VAL A 69 35.11 -4.04 2.07
C VAL A 69 33.58 -4.02 1.95
N ALA A 70 32.94 -5.16 1.67
CA ALA A 70 31.47 -5.26 1.63
C ALA A 70 30.87 -5.05 3.03
N ASP A 71 31.46 -5.65 4.06
CA ASP A 71 31.02 -5.49 5.46
C ASP A 71 31.16 -4.05 5.94
N ILE A 72 32.25 -3.37 5.57
CA ILE A 72 32.45 -1.95 5.87
C ILE A 72 31.40 -1.08 5.15
N ASN A 73 31.07 -1.38 3.89
CA ASN A 73 30.05 -0.63 3.16
C ASN A 73 28.66 -0.81 3.77
N VAL A 74 28.32 -2.02 4.25
CA VAL A 74 27.07 -2.28 4.99
C VAL A 74 27.04 -1.47 6.30
N LEU A 75 28.15 -1.38 7.02
CA LEU A 75 28.25 -0.57 8.24
C LEU A 75 28.12 0.93 7.97
N ILE A 76 28.74 1.44 6.89
CA ILE A 76 28.59 2.84 6.44
C ILE A 76 27.12 3.11 6.10
N ASP A 77 26.47 2.19 5.40
CA ASP A 77 25.05 2.30 5.05
C ASP A 77 24.15 2.32 6.29
N TYR A 78 24.40 1.43 7.27
CA TYR A 78 23.71 1.38 8.56
C TYR A 78 23.87 2.67 9.37
N ILE A 79 25.07 3.27 9.39
CA ILE A 79 25.34 4.52 10.13
C ILE A 79 24.66 5.72 9.46
N LEU A 80 24.58 5.74 8.12
CA LEU A 80 23.94 6.82 7.37
C LEU A 80 22.41 6.71 7.34
N ARG A 81 21.86 5.48 7.38
CA ARG A 81 20.43 5.20 7.17
C ARG A 81 19.68 4.79 8.45
N GLY A 82 20.38 4.46 9.54
CA GLY A 82 19.78 3.81 10.70
C GLY A 82 19.55 2.30 10.47
N PRO A 83 19.05 1.55 11.48
CA PRO A 83 18.84 0.11 11.34
C PRO A 83 17.87 -0.21 10.22
N VAL A 84 18.38 -0.88 9.18
CA VAL A 84 17.54 -1.58 8.20
C VAL A 84 16.99 -2.81 8.90
N VAL A 85 15.81 -2.69 9.49
CA VAL A 85 14.97 -3.86 9.73
C VAL A 85 14.76 -4.51 8.36
N PRO A 86 15.00 -5.82 8.18
CA PRO A 86 14.62 -6.48 6.94
C PRO A 86 13.14 -6.16 6.72
N THR A 87 12.85 -5.34 5.71
CA THR A 87 11.49 -4.94 5.40
C THR A 87 10.78 -6.18 4.93
N VAL A 88 9.93 -6.75 5.78
CA VAL A 88 9.02 -7.81 5.38
C VAL A 88 8.07 -7.19 4.36
N GLU A 89 8.16 -7.63 3.11
CA GLU A 89 7.43 -7.04 1.99
C GLU A 89 5.91 -7.13 2.22
N THR A 90 5.19 -6.02 2.02
CA THR A 90 3.73 -6.05 2.06
C THR A 90 3.21 -6.74 0.81
N GLY A 91 2.38 -7.76 0.96
CA GLY A 91 1.80 -8.49 -0.17
C GLY A 91 1.34 -9.91 0.18
N MET A 92 1.30 -10.78 -0.84
CA MET A 92 0.85 -12.16 -0.76
C MET A 92 2.00 -13.06 -0.36
N TYR A 93 1.82 -13.81 0.71
CA TYR A 93 2.64 -14.94 1.09
C TYR A 93 1.88 -16.22 0.77
N MET A 94 2.51 -17.13 0.05
CA MET A 94 1.88 -18.39 -0.36
C MET A 94 2.78 -19.58 -0.11
N GLY A 95 2.19 -20.69 0.34
CA GLY A 95 2.82 -22.02 0.35
C GLY A 95 1.91 -23.05 -0.32
N ILE A 96 2.48 -24.18 -0.75
CA ILE A 96 1.73 -25.27 -1.40
C ILE A 96 2.14 -26.61 -0.81
N THR A 97 1.16 -27.45 -0.47
CA THR A 97 1.41 -28.86 -0.16
C THR A 97 0.58 -29.75 -1.06
N GLY A 98 1.26 -30.54 -1.90
CA GLY A 98 0.65 -31.72 -2.52
C GLY A 98 0.67 -32.88 -1.53
N TYR A 99 -0.41 -33.64 -1.44
CA TYR A 99 -0.50 -34.77 -0.50
C TYR A 99 -1.03 -36.04 -1.15
N ASN A 100 -0.42 -37.17 -0.83
CA ASN A 100 -0.85 -38.51 -1.20
C ASN A 100 -0.59 -39.46 -0.02
N SER A 101 0.23 -40.50 -0.15
CA SER A 101 0.83 -41.23 0.98
C SER A 101 1.98 -40.47 1.66
N THR A 102 2.42 -39.36 1.08
CA THR A 102 3.44 -38.45 1.61
C THR A 102 3.00 -36.99 1.43
N LEU A 103 3.65 -36.06 2.13
CA LEU A 103 3.50 -34.63 1.89
C LEU A 103 4.67 -34.13 1.05
N MET A 104 4.37 -33.43 -0.04
CA MET A 104 5.32 -32.66 -0.84
C MET A 104 5.01 -31.20 -0.58
N THR A 105 5.95 -30.44 -0.02
CA THR A 105 5.70 -29.05 0.36
C THR A 105 6.67 -28.09 -0.32
N LYS A 106 6.12 -27.03 -0.89
CA LYS A 106 6.83 -25.80 -1.21
C LYS A 106 6.54 -24.80 -0.10
N GLU A 107 7.60 -24.46 0.64
CA GLU A 107 7.51 -23.55 1.79
C GLU A 107 6.91 -22.20 1.43
N ILE A 108 6.33 -21.56 2.44
CA ILE A 108 5.70 -20.25 2.32
C ILE A 108 6.75 -19.22 1.88
N ALA A 109 6.46 -18.50 0.81
CA ALA A 109 7.30 -17.42 0.31
C ALA A 109 6.45 -16.22 -0.14
N PHE A 110 7.06 -15.03 -0.19
CA PHE A 110 6.44 -13.88 -0.84
C PHE A 110 6.22 -14.19 -2.33
N LEU A 111 5.04 -13.87 -2.82
CA LEU A 111 4.65 -14.17 -4.20
C LEU A 111 5.03 -12.98 -5.09
N ASP A 112 5.97 -13.15 -5.99
CA ASP A 112 6.34 -12.12 -6.97
C ASP A 112 6.57 -12.78 -8.35
N SER A 113 6.95 -11.99 -9.36
CA SER A 113 7.23 -12.53 -10.69
C SER A 113 8.36 -13.57 -10.71
N THR A 114 9.27 -13.54 -9.74
CA THR A 114 10.38 -14.48 -9.59
C THR A 114 9.91 -15.77 -8.93
N THR A 115 9.18 -15.70 -7.82
CA THR A 115 8.77 -16.87 -7.02
C THR A 115 7.61 -17.64 -7.63
N VAL A 116 6.72 -16.98 -8.39
CA VAL A 116 5.63 -17.64 -9.14
C VAL A 116 6.15 -18.75 -10.05
N SER A 117 7.26 -18.51 -10.74
CA SER A 117 7.89 -19.55 -11.58
C SER A 117 8.26 -20.80 -10.78
N GLY A 118 8.79 -20.61 -9.56
CA GLY A 118 9.14 -21.71 -8.66
C GLY A 118 7.94 -22.46 -8.08
N PHE A 119 6.78 -21.81 -7.92
CA PHE A 119 5.54 -22.48 -7.55
C PHE A 119 4.94 -23.28 -8.71
N ASN A 120 4.98 -22.73 -9.93
CA ASN A 120 4.53 -23.42 -11.14
C ASN A 120 5.39 -24.66 -11.42
N ASP A 121 6.72 -24.54 -11.27
CA ASP A 121 7.66 -25.67 -11.38
C ASP A 121 7.38 -26.73 -10.32
N PHE A 122 7.08 -26.30 -9.09
CA PHE A 122 6.70 -27.21 -8.02
C PHE A 122 5.41 -27.97 -8.35
N ILE A 123 4.36 -27.29 -8.81
CA ILE A 123 3.11 -27.94 -9.24
C ILE A 123 3.38 -28.95 -10.35
N ALA A 124 4.20 -28.59 -11.34
CA ALA A 124 4.57 -29.49 -12.43
C ALA A 124 5.34 -30.73 -11.94
N SER A 125 6.07 -30.62 -10.83
CA SER A 125 6.80 -31.73 -10.21
C SER A 125 5.93 -32.68 -9.36
N LEU A 126 4.71 -32.27 -9.00
CA LEU A 126 3.79 -33.11 -8.25
C LEU A 126 3.43 -34.36 -9.06
N ASN A 127 3.35 -35.48 -8.36
CA ASN A 127 3.01 -36.78 -8.94
C ASN A 127 1.96 -37.48 -8.09
N THR A 128 1.20 -38.38 -8.72
CA THR A 128 0.16 -39.12 -8.02
C THR A 128 0.70 -40.41 -7.40
N GLN A 129 0.24 -40.72 -6.18
CA GLN A 129 0.51 -42.00 -5.51
C GLN A 129 -0.74 -42.48 -4.76
N PRO A 130 -0.84 -43.77 -4.41
CA PRO A 130 -1.91 -44.25 -3.55
C PRO A 130 -1.87 -43.56 -2.18
N GLY A 131 -3.04 -43.46 -1.53
CA GLY A 131 -3.21 -42.86 -0.21
C GLY A 131 -3.66 -41.41 -0.25
N ARG A 132 -4.32 -40.97 0.83
CA ARG A 132 -4.84 -39.61 0.98
C ARG A 132 -4.63 -39.13 2.42
N LEU A 133 -3.52 -38.46 2.67
CA LEU A 133 -3.19 -37.82 3.96
C LEU A 133 -3.91 -36.46 4.13
N LEU A 134 -5.24 -36.45 3.99
CA LEU A 134 -6.07 -35.22 4.01
C LEU A 134 -6.00 -34.50 5.36
N TYR A 135 -6.28 -35.20 6.46
CA TYR A 135 -6.27 -34.56 7.78
C TYR A 135 -4.85 -34.15 8.19
N TYR A 136 -3.87 -34.99 7.91
CA TYR A 136 -2.48 -34.71 8.24
C TYR A 136 -1.90 -33.52 7.44
N SER A 137 -2.31 -33.34 6.18
CA SER A 137 -1.89 -32.16 5.39
C SER A 137 -2.48 -30.86 5.96
N VAL A 138 -3.75 -30.87 6.37
CA VAL A 138 -4.38 -29.70 7.03
C VAL A 138 -3.75 -29.42 8.38
N ASP A 139 -3.47 -30.44 9.19
CA ASP A 139 -2.76 -30.30 10.48
C ASP A 139 -1.42 -29.57 10.29
N LYS A 140 -0.62 -30.01 9.31
CA LYS A 140 0.69 -29.43 8.99
C LYS A 140 0.61 -28.05 8.35
N ALA A 141 -0.44 -27.78 7.57
CA ALA A 141 -0.69 -26.45 7.02
C ALA A 141 -0.93 -25.43 8.14
N ILE A 142 -1.74 -25.78 9.14
CA ILE A 142 -1.98 -24.91 10.31
C ILE A 142 -0.67 -24.66 11.08
N ASP A 143 0.19 -25.68 11.23
CA ASP A 143 1.51 -25.53 11.83
C ASP A 143 2.39 -24.57 10.99
N ALA A 144 2.47 -24.77 9.66
CA ALA A 144 3.31 -24.01 8.75
C ALA A 144 2.98 -22.50 8.74
N LEU A 145 1.69 -22.15 8.81
CA LEU A 145 1.23 -20.76 8.91
C LEU A 145 1.76 -20.02 10.15
N LYS A 146 2.33 -20.72 11.14
CA LYS A 146 2.86 -20.15 12.37
C LYS A 146 4.38 -20.00 12.40
N VAL A 147 5.09 -20.49 11.38
CA VAL A 147 6.55 -20.68 11.44
C VAL A 147 7.33 -19.41 11.03
N ALA A 148 6.70 -18.38 10.46
CA ALA A 148 7.43 -17.25 9.87
C ALA A 148 7.05 -15.85 10.37
N ASN A 149 7.95 -14.90 10.07
CA ASN A 149 7.76 -13.46 10.21
C ASN A 149 6.99 -12.93 9.01
N TYR A 150 5.75 -12.53 9.23
CA TYR A 150 4.90 -11.85 8.26
C TYR A 150 4.83 -10.36 8.64
N PRO A 151 4.47 -9.46 7.70
CA PRO A 151 4.38 -8.05 8.02
C PRO A 151 3.19 -7.82 8.96
N GLU A 152 3.28 -6.81 9.82
CA GLU A 152 2.27 -6.53 10.85
C GLU A 152 0.88 -6.19 10.26
N ASN A 153 0.84 -5.79 8.98
CA ASN A 153 -0.39 -5.52 8.24
C ASN A 153 -1.06 -6.77 7.64
N LEU A 154 -0.76 -7.97 8.14
CA LEU A 154 -1.45 -9.19 7.71
C LEU A 154 -2.94 -9.12 8.08
N GLN A 155 -3.84 -9.17 7.09
CA GLN A 155 -5.30 -9.14 7.30
C GLN A 155 -5.98 -10.47 7.00
N ASN A 156 -5.50 -11.18 5.97
CA ASN A 156 -6.10 -12.43 5.53
C ASN A 156 -5.15 -13.61 5.71
N VAL A 157 -5.62 -14.63 6.41
CA VAL A 157 -4.90 -15.89 6.61
C VAL A 157 -5.83 -17.01 6.17
N ALA A 158 -5.43 -17.78 5.17
CA ALA A 158 -6.28 -18.79 4.57
C ALA A 158 -5.59 -20.13 4.33
N ILE A 159 -6.39 -21.19 4.42
CA ILE A 159 -6.04 -22.52 3.93
C ILE A 159 -7.06 -22.86 2.84
N VAL A 160 -6.59 -23.26 1.67
CA VAL A 160 -7.44 -23.69 0.56
C VAL A 160 -7.13 -25.15 0.27
N THR A 161 -8.07 -26.03 0.57
CA THR A 161 -7.90 -27.48 0.46
C THR A 161 -8.73 -28.00 -0.70
N PHE A 162 -8.10 -28.72 -1.62
CA PHE A 162 -8.79 -29.57 -2.58
C PHE A 162 -8.71 -31.03 -2.16
N THR A 163 -9.84 -31.74 -2.23
CA THR A 163 -9.93 -33.18 -2.04
C THR A 163 -10.92 -33.81 -3.02
N GLU A 164 -10.66 -35.04 -3.43
CA GLU A 164 -11.60 -35.84 -4.24
C GLU A 164 -12.12 -37.08 -3.49
N GLY A 165 -11.81 -37.22 -2.20
CA GLY A 165 -12.44 -38.26 -1.39
C GLY A 165 -12.11 -38.23 0.10
N LEU A 166 -12.37 -39.37 0.76
CA LEU A 166 -12.17 -39.55 2.20
C LEU A 166 -10.70 -39.63 2.59
N ASP A 167 -10.37 -39.20 3.81
CA ASP A 167 -9.05 -39.44 4.39
C ASP A 167 -8.74 -40.95 4.41
N GLN A 168 -7.53 -41.31 3.99
CA GLN A 168 -7.04 -42.68 3.96
C GLN A 168 -5.55 -42.70 4.30
N GLY A 169 -5.25 -42.48 5.58
CA GLY A 169 -3.92 -42.72 6.14
C GLY A 169 -3.47 -41.74 7.21
N SER A 170 -4.20 -40.67 7.49
CA SER A 170 -3.71 -39.62 8.39
C SER A 170 -3.53 -40.08 9.83
N LEU A 171 -4.33 -41.05 10.31
CA LEU A 171 -4.14 -41.66 11.63
C LEU A 171 -2.82 -42.43 11.78
N MET A 172 -2.19 -42.86 10.68
CA MET A 172 -0.88 -43.51 10.76
C MET A 172 0.28 -42.51 10.93
N MET A 173 0.01 -41.22 10.75
CA MET A 173 1.02 -40.16 10.81
C MET A 173 1.10 -39.49 12.18
N THR A 174 0.20 -39.84 13.11
CA THR A 174 0.12 -39.24 14.44
C THR A 174 -0.44 -40.26 15.43
N ASP A 175 0.06 -40.26 16.66
CA ASP A 175 -0.43 -41.08 17.78
C ASP A 175 -1.46 -40.34 18.66
N LYS A 176 -1.84 -39.11 18.27
CA LYS A 176 -2.72 -38.24 19.05
C LYS A 176 -4.21 -38.61 19.00
N TYR A 177 -4.64 -39.33 17.96
CA TYR A 177 -6.05 -39.60 17.69
C TYR A 177 -6.23 -41.09 17.39
N GLU A 178 -7.32 -41.67 17.86
CA GLU A 178 -7.61 -43.10 17.63
C GLU A 178 -8.61 -43.30 16.47
N THR A 179 -9.42 -42.28 16.15
CA THR A 179 -10.43 -42.35 15.08
C THR A 179 -10.40 -41.15 14.15
N GLU A 180 -10.89 -41.34 12.92
CA GLU A 180 -10.99 -40.27 11.91
C GLU A 180 -11.92 -39.14 12.38
N ALA A 181 -12.97 -39.47 13.11
CA ALA A 181 -13.92 -38.50 13.66
C ALA A 181 -13.27 -37.62 14.74
N GLU A 182 -12.45 -38.21 15.61
CA GLU A 182 -11.68 -37.44 16.61
C GLU A 182 -10.68 -36.50 15.95
N TYR A 183 -9.96 -36.97 14.91
CA TYR A 183 -9.01 -36.14 14.20
C TYR A 183 -9.72 -35.00 13.45
N ALA A 184 -10.80 -35.30 12.73
CA ALA A 184 -11.58 -34.28 12.03
C ALA A 184 -12.14 -33.22 13.00
N GLN A 185 -12.65 -33.63 14.16
CA GLN A 185 -13.12 -32.70 15.19
C GLN A 185 -11.98 -31.84 15.74
N ALA A 186 -10.83 -32.44 16.05
CA ALA A 186 -9.67 -31.69 16.54
C ALA A 186 -9.15 -30.67 15.51
N LEU A 187 -9.23 -30.98 14.22
CA LEU A 187 -8.91 -30.02 13.16
C LEU A 187 -9.93 -28.90 13.07
N SER A 188 -11.22 -29.20 13.20
CA SER A 188 -12.28 -28.19 13.25
C SER A 188 -12.06 -27.21 14.41
N ASP A 189 -11.75 -27.73 15.61
CA ASP A 189 -11.43 -26.93 16.79
C ASP A 189 -10.17 -26.08 16.55
N ARG A 190 -9.12 -26.65 15.96
CA ARG A 190 -7.89 -25.90 15.62
C ARG A 190 -8.14 -24.79 14.61
N ILE A 191 -8.96 -25.01 13.59
CA ILE A 191 -9.31 -23.99 12.58
C ILE A 191 -10.09 -22.86 13.25
N ALA A 192 -11.00 -23.18 14.17
CA ALA A 192 -11.80 -22.19 14.88
C ALA A 192 -10.98 -21.38 15.90
N ASP A 193 -10.06 -22.02 16.63
CA ASP A 193 -9.36 -21.40 17.76
C ASP A 193 -8.05 -20.70 17.38
N GLN A 194 -7.38 -21.16 16.32
CA GLN A 194 -6.03 -20.68 16.02
C GLN A 194 -6.03 -19.40 15.19
N HIS A 195 -5.09 -18.52 15.55
CA HIS A 195 -4.89 -17.23 14.92
C HIS A 195 -3.42 -17.06 14.54
N VAL A 196 -3.18 -16.30 13.47
CA VAL A 196 -1.83 -15.88 13.03
C VAL A 196 -1.80 -14.36 13.05
N TYR A 197 -0.91 -13.77 13.86
CA TYR A 197 -0.89 -12.32 14.13
C TYR A 197 -2.27 -11.75 14.53
N GLY A 198 -3.03 -12.50 15.33
CA GLY A 198 -4.38 -12.11 15.78
C GLY A 198 -5.47 -12.26 14.72
N ARG A 199 -5.16 -12.75 13.51
CA ARG A 199 -6.14 -13.01 12.45
C ARG A 199 -6.63 -14.46 12.48
N PRO A 200 -7.95 -14.71 12.41
CA PRO A 200 -8.49 -16.07 12.35
C PRO A 200 -8.14 -16.73 11.01
N ILE A 201 -8.03 -18.06 11.02
CA ILE A 201 -7.78 -18.85 9.80
C ILE A 201 -9.08 -19.03 9.02
N LYS A 202 -9.13 -18.55 7.78
CA LYS A 202 -10.20 -18.84 6.82
C LYS A 202 -9.90 -20.14 6.09
N ALA A 203 -10.57 -21.23 6.46
CA ALA A 203 -10.35 -22.53 5.82
C ALA A 203 -11.44 -22.79 4.78
N TYR A 204 -11.03 -22.98 3.52
CA TYR A 204 -11.86 -23.34 2.39
C TYR A 204 -11.57 -24.78 1.99
N THR A 205 -12.62 -25.57 1.79
CA THR A 205 -12.48 -26.96 1.33
C THR A 205 -13.33 -27.19 0.10
N VAL A 206 -12.69 -27.45 -1.04
CA VAL A 206 -13.32 -27.77 -2.32
C VAL A 206 -13.23 -29.28 -2.55
N GLY A 207 -14.39 -29.94 -2.44
CA GLY A 207 -14.53 -31.38 -2.58
C GLY A 207 -15.12 -31.78 -3.93
N LEU A 208 -14.37 -32.51 -4.75
CA LEU A 208 -14.90 -33.15 -5.96
C LEU A 208 -15.66 -34.42 -5.58
N LEU A 209 -16.99 -34.38 -5.59
CA LEU A 209 -17.81 -35.57 -5.41
C LEU A 209 -17.91 -36.32 -6.74
N ASN A 210 -17.31 -37.50 -6.79
CA ASN A 210 -17.31 -38.38 -7.97
C ASN A 210 -17.71 -39.82 -7.57
N ASP A 211 -17.80 -40.72 -8.55
CA ASP A 211 -18.21 -42.11 -8.33
C ASP A 211 -17.24 -42.92 -7.43
N ASN A 212 -16.03 -42.42 -7.16
CA ASN A 212 -15.06 -43.04 -6.25
C ASN A 212 -15.35 -42.76 -4.77
N VAL A 213 -16.23 -41.79 -4.46
CA VAL A 213 -16.61 -41.47 -3.09
C VAL A 213 -17.71 -42.41 -2.61
N VAL A 214 -17.29 -43.48 -1.91
CA VAL A 214 -18.20 -44.54 -1.43
C VAL A 214 -19.14 -44.10 -0.31
N ASP A 215 -18.78 -43.06 0.46
CA ASP A 215 -19.61 -42.48 1.52
C ASP A 215 -19.68 -40.96 1.36
N ALA A 216 -20.69 -40.50 0.63
CA ALA A 216 -20.92 -39.09 0.39
C ALA A 216 -21.28 -38.31 1.68
N ASN A 217 -21.81 -38.97 2.71
CA ASN A 217 -22.13 -38.30 3.98
C ASN A 217 -20.86 -38.02 4.77
N GLN A 218 -19.98 -39.00 4.89
CA GLN A 218 -18.67 -38.81 5.52
C GLN A 218 -17.82 -37.81 4.72
N PHE A 219 -17.91 -37.83 3.39
CA PHE A 219 -17.21 -36.86 2.54
C PHE A 219 -17.65 -35.42 2.85
N ARG A 220 -18.96 -35.16 2.86
CA ARG A 220 -19.51 -33.86 3.25
C ARG A 220 -19.12 -33.48 4.67
N ALA A 221 -19.17 -34.42 5.62
CA ALA A 221 -18.74 -34.17 7.00
C ALA A 221 -17.27 -33.70 7.06
N ASN A 222 -16.38 -34.28 6.24
CA ASN A 222 -15.00 -33.83 6.14
C ASN A 222 -14.91 -32.41 5.56
N LEU A 223 -15.68 -32.08 4.51
CA LEU A 223 -15.70 -30.72 3.97
C LEU A 223 -16.10 -29.69 5.02
N TYR A 224 -17.09 -30.01 5.87
CA TYR A 224 -17.49 -29.13 6.97
C TYR A 224 -16.45 -29.05 8.09
N ALA A 225 -15.87 -30.18 8.50
CA ALA A 225 -14.88 -30.22 9.57
C ALA A 225 -13.58 -29.46 9.22
N LEU A 226 -13.22 -29.43 7.93
CA LEU A 226 -12.01 -28.78 7.43
C LEU A 226 -12.24 -27.34 6.94
N SER A 227 -13.47 -26.83 7.05
CA SER A 227 -13.81 -25.46 6.66
C SER A 227 -14.15 -24.61 7.88
N SER A 228 -13.80 -23.32 7.83
CA SER A 228 -14.05 -22.41 8.96
C SER A 228 -15.53 -22.01 9.10
N ASP A 229 -16.33 -22.17 8.03
CA ASP A 229 -17.78 -22.06 8.06
C ASP A 229 -18.44 -22.86 6.92
N SER A 230 -19.77 -22.98 6.96
CA SER A 230 -20.54 -23.79 6.02
C SER A 230 -20.49 -23.28 4.58
N ALA A 231 -20.31 -21.98 4.34
CA ALA A 231 -20.23 -21.44 2.97
C ALA A 231 -18.88 -21.75 2.31
N LYS A 232 -17.86 -22.06 3.11
CA LYS A 232 -16.51 -22.44 2.65
C LYS A 232 -16.34 -23.95 2.45
N ALA A 233 -17.31 -24.77 2.85
CA ALA A 233 -17.40 -26.18 2.51
C ALA A 233 -18.11 -26.35 1.14
N MET A 234 -17.34 -26.57 0.08
CA MET A 234 -17.81 -26.51 -1.30
C MET A 234 -17.78 -27.88 -1.95
N GLU A 235 -18.94 -28.47 -2.18
CA GLU A 235 -19.08 -29.66 -3.03
C GLU A 235 -19.20 -29.26 -4.50
N VAL A 236 -18.43 -29.93 -5.36
CA VAL A 236 -18.42 -29.73 -6.82
C VAL A 236 -18.44 -31.08 -7.54
N ASN A 237 -18.87 -31.08 -8.81
CA ASN A 237 -19.05 -32.31 -9.59
C ASN A 237 -18.10 -32.42 -10.79
N SER A 238 -17.24 -31.43 -11.02
CA SER A 238 -16.27 -31.44 -12.13
C SER A 238 -15.04 -30.60 -11.82
N MET A 239 -13.93 -30.86 -12.51
CA MET A 239 -12.71 -30.05 -12.41
C MET A 239 -12.89 -28.62 -12.94
N SER A 240 -13.83 -28.40 -13.88
CA SER A 240 -14.22 -27.04 -14.30
C SER A 240 -14.86 -26.26 -13.16
N GLU A 241 -15.71 -26.91 -12.35
CA GLU A 241 -16.26 -26.31 -11.15
C GLU A 241 -15.19 -26.10 -10.06
N VAL A 242 -14.25 -27.05 -9.89
CA VAL A 242 -13.07 -26.85 -9.01
C VAL A 242 -12.34 -25.58 -9.39
N ASN A 243 -11.99 -25.41 -10.66
CA ASN A 243 -11.32 -24.19 -11.13
C ASN A 243 -12.18 -22.95 -10.83
N THR A 244 -13.48 -23.00 -11.10
CA THR A 244 -14.41 -21.88 -10.82
C THR A 244 -14.40 -21.50 -9.33
N ARG A 245 -14.39 -22.48 -8.43
CA ARG A 245 -14.29 -22.23 -6.97
C ARG A 245 -12.92 -21.67 -6.60
N PHE A 246 -11.83 -22.20 -7.15
CA PHE A 246 -10.49 -21.67 -6.95
C PHE A 246 -10.41 -20.21 -7.38
N GLN A 247 -10.92 -19.85 -8.57
CA GLN A 247 -10.94 -18.47 -9.03
C GLN A 247 -11.75 -17.56 -8.10
N ALA A 248 -12.94 -17.99 -7.67
CA ALA A 248 -13.78 -17.21 -6.75
C ALA A 248 -13.14 -17.03 -5.37
N ILE A 249 -12.43 -18.04 -4.86
CA ILE A 249 -11.67 -17.95 -3.61
C ILE A 249 -10.50 -16.98 -3.77
N ALA A 250 -9.76 -17.06 -4.87
CA ALA A 250 -8.67 -16.13 -5.16
C ALA A 250 -9.20 -14.69 -5.22
N ASP A 251 -10.35 -14.46 -5.87
CA ASP A 251 -10.98 -13.14 -5.96
C ASP A 251 -11.42 -12.60 -4.60
N ASP A 252 -12.08 -13.42 -3.76
CA ASP A 252 -12.47 -13.07 -2.39
C ASP A 252 -11.26 -12.74 -1.51
N LEU A 253 -10.16 -13.49 -1.69
CA LEU A 253 -8.91 -13.23 -0.98
C LEU A 253 -8.20 -11.99 -1.53
N VAL A 254 -8.27 -11.67 -2.81
CA VAL A 254 -7.64 -10.47 -3.39
C VAL A 254 -8.45 -9.20 -3.06
N SER A 255 -9.78 -9.23 -3.20
CA SER A 255 -10.64 -8.04 -3.04
C SER A 255 -10.70 -7.50 -1.60
N ARG A 256 -10.54 -8.37 -0.59
CA ARG A 256 -10.65 -8.02 0.84
C ARG A 256 -9.34 -7.61 1.52
N ASN A 257 -8.31 -7.22 0.76
CA ASN A 257 -7.01 -6.84 1.34
C ASN A 257 -6.67 -5.36 1.28
N MET A 258 -7.67 -4.53 1.01
CA MET A 258 -7.65 -3.13 1.39
C MET A 258 -8.24 -3.00 2.78
N SER A 259 -7.60 -2.23 3.66
CA SER A 259 -8.18 -1.80 4.92
C SER A 259 -8.03 -0.29 5.03
N GLU A 260 -9.09 0.38 5.44
CA GLU A 260 -9.11 1.83 5.50
C GLU A 260 -8.89 2.29 6.94
N LYS A 261 -8.02 3.28 7.10
CA LYS A 261 -7.89 4.04 8.33
C LYS A 261 -8.75 5.28 8.18
N LEU A 262 -9.76 5.39 9.04
CA LEU A 262 -10.66 6.51 9.10
C LEU A 262 -10.28 7.41 10.28
N THR A 263 -9.90 8.64 9.99
CA THR A 263 -9.64 9.67 10.99
C THR A 263 -10.84 10.61 11.04
N LEU A 264 -11.52 10.64 12.18
CA LEU A 264 -12.67 11.51 12.42
C LEU A 264 -12.29 12.66 13.34
N VAL A 265 -12.63 13.88 12.94
CA VAL A 265 -12.52 15.07 13.78
C VAL A 265 -13.92 15.60 14.02
N PHE A 266 -14.30 15.77 15.29
CA PHE A 266 -15.64 16.20 15.65
C PHE A 266 -15.64 16.94 17.01
N PRO A 267 -16.62 17.85 17.25
CA PRO A 267 -16.73 18.53 18.52
C PRO A 267 -17.07 17.56 19.66
N GLY A 268 -16.38 17.66 20.79
CA GLY A 268 -16.66 16.83 21.96
C GLY A 268 -18.06 17.10 22.52
N VAL A 269 -18.87 16.05 22.63
CA VAL A 269 -20.26 16.10 23.17
C VAL A 269 -20.33 15.68 24.65
N GLY A 270 -21.52 15.74 25.26
CA GLY A 270 -21.75 15.30 26.65
C GLY A 270 -21.34 13.85 26.93
N THR A 271 -20.96 13.56 28.17
CA THR A 271 -20.77 12.15 28.59
C THR A 271 -22.11 11.42 28.55
N GLY A 272 -22.14 10.26 27.90
CA GLY A 272 -23.35 9.45 27.74
C GLY A 272 -24.09 9.72 26.42
N THR A 273 -23.71 10.73 25.65
CA THR A 273 -24.28 10.98 24.32
C THR A 273 -23.91 9.85 23.37
N ARG A 274 -24.90 9.30 22.66
CA ARG A 274 -24.68 8.35 21.56
C ARG A 274 -24.33 9.14 20.30
N ILE A 275 -23.25 8.74 19.65
CA ILE A 275 -22.78 9.31 18.39
C ILE A 275 -22.78 8.20 17.35
N ARG A 276 -23.19 8.53 16.12
CA ARG A 276 -23.12 7.67 14.95
C ARG A 276 -22.39 8.40 13.82
N PHE A 277 -21.49 7.70 13.15
CA PHE A 277 -20.85 8.14 11.92
C PHE A 277 -21.32 7.22 10.79
N THR A 278 -22.17 7.72 9.90
CA THR A 278 -22.61 6.97 8.72
C THR A 278 -21.56 7.07 7.63
N LEU A 279 -21.39 6.01 6.83
CA LEU A 279 -20.45 5.97 5.70
C LEU A 279 -21.20 5.69 4.37
N ASP A 280 -22.52 5.74 4.39
CA ASP A 280 -23.45 5.60 3.27
C ASP A 280 -24.29 6.88 3.10
N GLU A 281 -24.86 7.05 1.90
CA GLU A 281 -25.65 8.25 1.58
C GLU A 281 -27.01 8.21 2.28
N VAL A 282 -27.11 8.94 3.40
CA VAL A 282 -28.33 9.06 4.20
C VAL A 282 -28.61 10.51 4.57
N ASN A 283 -29.84 10.78 5.03
CA ASN A 283 -30.28 12.09 5.51
C ASN A 283 -31.04 11.96 6.83
N SER A 284 -31.57 13.07 7.36
CA SER A 284 -32.29 13.10 8.65
C SER A 284 -33.51 12.20 8.72
N GLU A 285 -34.11 11.83 7.58
CA GLU A 285 -35.24 10.90 7.52
C GLU A 285 -34.79 9.44 7.37
N THR A 286 -33.62 9.19 6.77
CA THR A 286 -33.14 7.84 6.41
C THR A 286 -31.98 7.32 7.26
N VAL A 287 -31.40 8.13 8.15
CA VAL A 287 -30.28 7.72 9.03
C VAL A 287 -30.57 6.48 9.89
N GLY A 288 -31.85 6.25 10.24
CA GLY A 288 -32.28 5.03 10.93
C GLY A 288 -32.13 3.76 10.09
N GLU A 289 -32.07 3.90 8.76
CA GLU A 289 -31.97 2.84 7.76
C GLU A 289 -30.54 2.63 7.25
N SER A 290 -29.57 3.43 7.71
CA SER A 290 -28.15 3.28 7.35
C SER A 290 -27.67 1.84 7.55
N GLN A 291 -27.00 1.31 6.53
CA GLN A 291 -26.43 -0.05 6.51
C GLN A 291 -24.94 -0.06 6.85
N VAL A 292 -24.27 1.10 6.79
CA VAL A 292 -22.83 1.21 7.02
C VAL A 292 -22.53 2.35 8.00
N TYR A 293 -22.22 2.02 9.26
CA TYR A 293 -21.92 3.04 10.27
C TYR A 293 -21.05 2.55 11.43
N ILE A 294 -20.43 3.52 12.11
CA ILE A 294 -19.78 3.37 13.42
C ILE A 294 -20.63 4.09 14.45
N GLU A 295 -21.11 3.41 15.49
CA GLU A 295 -21.89 4.01 16.56
C GLU A 295 -21.28 3.73 17.92
N GLY A 296 -21.30 4.67 18.86
CA GLY A 296 -20.92 4.39 20.23
C GLY A 296 -21.37 5.46 21.22
N THR A 297 -21.00 5.29 22.49
CA THR A 297 -21.30 6.23 23.56
C THR A 297 -20.05 7.02 23.94
N PHE A 298 -20.12 8.35 23.89
CA PHE A 298 -18.99 9.23 24.15
C PHE A 298 -18.81 9.53 25.64
N SER A 299 -17.56 9.65 26.07
CA SER A 299 -17.16 10.02 27.42
C SER A 299 -16.22 11.23 27.41
N LEU A 300 -16.67 12.36 27.95
CA LEU A 300 -15.82 13.54 28.12
C LEU A 300 -14.66 13.30 29.08
N LYS A 301 -14.86 12.44 30.09
CA LYS A 301 -13.85 12.19 31.12
C LYS A 301 -12.62 11.49 30.55
N THR A 302 -12.84 10.53 29.66
CA THR A 302 -11.79 9.69 29.06
C THR A 302 -11.45 10.10 27.64
N ARG A 303 -12.23 11.01 27.04
CA ARG A 303 -12.14 11.42 25.63
C ARG A 303 -12.16 10.19 24.72
N SER A 304 -13.13 9.31 24.96
CA SER A 304 -13.22 8.03 24.27
C SER A 304 -14.65 7.74 23.85
N LEU A 305 -14.76 6.98 22.76
CA LEU A 305 -15.98 6.29 22.36
C LEU A 305 -15.94 4.87 22.94
N THR A 306 -17.06 4.40 23.47
CA THR A 306 -17.19 3.10 24.14
C THR A 306 -18.47 2.41 23.68
N ASN A 307 -18.56 1.10 23.88
CA ASN A 307 -19.68 0.28 23.39
C ASN A 307 -19.87 0.45 21.88
N ILE A 308 -18.75 0.42 21.15
CA ILE A 308 -18.76 0.73 19.72
C ILE A 308 -19.41 -0.43 18.95
N VAL A 309 -20.32 -0.09 18.06
CA VAL A 309 -20.96 -0.98 17.10
C VAL A 309 -20.48 -0.60 15.71
N TYR A 310 -19.94 -1.58 15.00
CA TYR A 310 -19.59 -1.50 13.59
C TYR A 310 -20.67 -2.22 12.79
N LYS A 311 -21.43 -1.49 11.97
CA LYS A 311 -22.49 -2.05 11.12
C LYS A 311 -22.05 -1.99 9.66
N GLY A 312 -22.18 -3.10 8.94
CA GLY A 312 -21.80 -3.19 7.52
C GLY A 312 -20.28 -3.17 7.30
N MET A 313 -19.49 -3.39 8.35
CA MET A 313 -18.03 -3.36 8.30
C MET A 313 -17.40 -4.18 9.43
N THR A 314 -16.14 -4.52 9.26
CA THR A 314 -15.23 -4.91 10.35
C THR A 314 -14.25 -3.79 10.64
N CYS A 315 -13.76 -3.70 11.88
CA CYS A 315 -12.75 -2.71 12.29
C CYS A 315 -11.85 -3.30 13.36
N THR A 316 -10.54 -3.02 13.29
CA THR A 316 -9.55 -3.57 14.22
C THR A 316 -9.36 -2.75 15.50
N SER A 317 -10.04 -1.61 15.61
CA SER A 317 -9.85 -0.67 16.73
C SER A 317 -10.54 -1.08 18.03
N GLY A 318 -11.26 -2.20 18.04
CA GLY A 318 -11.94 -2.74 19.21
C GLY A 318 -13.25 -2.01 19.56
N ASP A 319 -13.84 -2.34 20.69
CA ASP A 319 -15.12 -1.81 21.17
C ASP A 319 -14.99 -0.49 21.96
N SER A 320 -13.77 0.01 22.12
CA SER A 320 -13.46 1.30 22.71
C SER A 320 -12.26 1.96 22.04
N VAL A 321 -12.45 3.21 21.61
CA VAL A 321 -11.44 4.01 20.93
C VAL A 321 -11.25 5.31 21.69
N ALA A 322 -10.02 5.58 22.13
CA ALA A 322 -9.64 6.85 22.73
C ALA A 322 -9.27 7.87 21.66
N ALA A 323 -9.42 9.15 21.98
CA ALA A 323 -8.94 10.23 21.15
C ALA A 323 -7.43 10.10 20.89
N SER A 324 -7.02 10.19 19.63
CA SER A 324 -5.62 10.29 19.25
C SER A 324 -5.06 11.68 19.56
N SER A 325 -5.91 12.72 19.45
CA SER A 325 -5.58 14.09 19.81
C SER A 325 -6.81 14.89 20.24
N VAL A 326 -6.58 15.99 20.95
CA VAL A 326 -7.61 16.95 21.35
C VAL A 326 -7.07 18.36 21.10
N ASP A 327 -7.78 19.13 20.29
CA ASP A 327 -7.46 20.54 20.03
C ASP A 327 -8.68 21.42 20.34
N GLY A 328 -8.57 22.21 21.41
CA GLY A 328 -9.67 23.01 21.92
C GLY A 328 -10.92 22.17 22.24
N MET A 329 -11.99 22.35 21.45
CA MET A 329 -13.24 21.60 21.59
C MET A 329 -13.31 20.35 20.70
N PHE A 330 -12.36 20.16 19.80
CA PHE A 330 -12.37 19.08 18.83
C PHE A 330 -11.60 17.86 19.33
N VAL A 331 -12.12 16.70 18.97
CA VAL A 331 -11.56 15.39 19.31
C VAL A 331 -11.24 14.67 18.00
N THR A 332 -10.01 14.18 17.88
CA THR A 332 -9.61 13.32 16.77
C THR A 332 -9.67 11.87 17.22
N MET A 333 -10.37 11.01 16.49
CA MET A 333 -10.37 9.57 16.69
C MET A 333 -9.92 8.86 15.42
N VAL A 334 -9.13 7.80 15.59
CA VAL A 334 -8.60 7.02 14.47
C VAL A 334 -9.14 5.61 14.57
N PHE A 335 -9.83 5.19 13.52
CA PHE A 335 -10.37 3.84 13.36
C PHE A 335 -9.53 3.13 12.30
N ASN A 336 -8.71 2.19 12.75
CA ASN A 336 -7.80 1.41 11.90
C ASN A 336 -8.44 0.12 11.41
N GLY A 337 -8.01 -0.30 10.22
CA GLY A 337 -8.34 -1.61 9.67
C GLY A 337 -9.82 -1.77 9.37
N ILE A 338 -10.48 -0.72 8.88
CA ILE A 338 -11.88 -0.80 8.45
C ILE A 338 -11.95 -1.59 7.15
N GLN A 339 -12.85 -2.56 7.08
CA GLN A 339 -13.22 -3.23 5.83
C GLN A 339 -14.74 -3.26 5.74
N LEU A 340 -15.28 -2.67 4.68
CA LEU A 340 -16.72 -2.74 4.42
C LEU A 340 -17.10 -4.17 4.06
N ASP A 341 -18.32 -4.57 4.41
CA ASP A 341 -18.86 -5.86 3.98
C ASP A 341 -19.13 -5.86 2.46
N SER A 342 -19.30 -4.67 1.86
CA SER A 342 -19.32 -4.45 0.40
C SER A 342 -17.89 -4.37 -0.17
N GLU A 343 -17.75 -4.61 -1.47
CA GLU A 343 -16.48 -4.41 -2.19
C GLU A 343 -16.19 -2.92 -2.49
N GLU A 344 -16.98 -2.01 -1.91
CA GLU A 344 -16.87 -0.57 -2.13
C GLU A 344 -15.88 0.07 -1.14
N ARG A 345 -15.43 1.28 -1.48
CA ARG A 345 -14.54 2.09 -0.63
C ARG A 345 -15.35 3.07 0.19
N ILE A 346 -14.82 3.49 1.34
CA ILE A 346 -15.40 4.61 2.07
C ILE A 346 -15.26 5.88 1.22
N GLU A 347 -16.40 6.41 0.78
CA GLU A 347 -16.45 7.68 0.08
C GLU A 347 -16.57 8.82 1.10
N LYS A 348 -15.57 9.70 1.18
CA LYS A 348 -15.53 10.81 2.15
C LYS A 348 -16.81 11.65 2.17
N LYS A 349 -17.42 11.87 1.00
CA LYS A 349 -18.69 12.62 0.85
C LYS A 349 -19.89 11.98 1.56
N ASN A 350 -19.84 10.68 1.85
CA ASN A 350 -20.92 9.95 2.52
C ASN A 350 -20.73 9.92 4.05
N ILE A 351 -19.62 10.50 4.55
CA ILE A 351 -19.31 10.48 5.97
C ILE A 351 -20.05 11.61 6.69
N GLN A 352 -20.92 11.26 7.63
CA GLN A 352 -21.67 12.24 8.41
C GLN A 352 -21.77 11.85 9.89
N GLU A 353 -21.58 12.83 10.77
CA GLU A 353 -21.79 12.69 12.22
C GLU A 353 -23.25 12.96 12.59
N TRP A 354 -23.78 12.09 13.45
CA TRP A 354 -25.10 12.15 14.02
C TRP A 354 -25.02 11.97 15.53
N TYR A 355 -25.86 12.68 16.29
CA TYR A 355 -26.01 12.47 17.72
C TYR A 355 -27.46 12.16 18.06
N TRP A 356 -27.65 11.28 19.05
CA TRP A 356 -28.98 10.89 19.51
C TRP A 356 -29.57 11.96 20.43
N VAL A 357 -30.82 12.37 20.16
CA VAL A 357 -31.56 13.32 20.99
C VAL A 357 -32.70 12.60 21.69
N ASP A 358 -32.55 12.36 23.01
CA ASP A 358 -33.48 11.56 23.80
C ASP A 358 -34.93 12.09 23.76
N ASP A 359 -35.11 13.41 23.87
CA ASP A 359 -36.46 14.03 23.88
C ASP A 359 -37.22 13.85 22.57
N GLN A 360 -36.51 13.64 21.46
CA GLN A 360 -37.08 13.47 20.12
C GLN A 360 -37.08 12.01 19.67
N GLU A 361 -36.40 11.12 20.41
CA GLU A 361 -36.13 9.74 20.02
C GLU A 361 -35.60 9.62 18.58
N ASN A 362 -34.75 10.57 18.16
CA ASN A 362 -34.25 10.65 16.79
C ASN A 362 -32.75 11.01 16.72
N TRP A 363 -32.15 10.74 15.56
CA TRP A 363 -30.81 11.17 15.19
C TRP A 363 -30.85 12.55 14.56
N GLU A 364 -29.95 13.43 15.03
CA GLU A 364 -29.77 14.76 14.47
C GLU A 364 -28.37 14.87 13.85
N ALA A 365 -28.29 15.44 12.64
CA ALA A 365 -27.03 15.68 11.97
C ALA A 365 -26.24 16.77 12.71
N SER A 366 -24.94 16.54 12.86
CA SER A 366 -24.02 17.58 13.33
C SER A 366 -23.78 18.60 12.21
N THR A 367 -24.19 19.84 12.45
CA THR A 367 -23.94 20.96 11.52
C THR A 367 -22.49 21.43 11.54
N GLU A 368 -21.73 21.06 12.57
CA GLU A 368 -20.35 21.52 12.82
C GLU A 368 -19.29 20.51 12.39
N PHE A 369 -19.70 19.27 12.06
CA PHE A 369 -18.79 18.18 11.71
C PHE A 369 -17.90 18.51 10.50
N SER A 370 -18.50 18.99 9.41
CA SER A 370 -17.77 19.38 8.19
C SER A 370 -16.94 20.65 8.35
N ALA A 371 -17.19 21.48 9.37
CA ALA A 371 -16.48 22.73 9.62
C ALA A 371 -15.20 22.53 10.48
N SER A 372 -15.00 21.33 11.03
CA SER A 372 -13.99 21.06 12.08
C SER A 372 -12.71 20.34 11.62
N GLY A 373 -12.63 20.01 10.33
CA GLY A 373 -11.62 19.12 9.76
C GLY A 373 -12.31 17.92 9.13
N LEU A 374 -12.10 17.72 7.83
CA LEU A 374 -12.80 16.67 7.09
C LEU A 374 -12.36 15.27 7.59
N PRO A 375 -13.27 14.30 7.61
CA PRO A 375 -12.91 12.90 7.77
C PRO A 375 -11.81 12.52 6.77
N ASP A 376 -10.69 12.01 7.28
CA ASP A 376 -9.64 11.48 6.41
C ASP A 376 -9.75 9.97 6.30
N VAL A 377 -9.54 9.47 5.09
CA VAL A 377 -9.63 8.05 4.74
C VAL A 377 -8.34 7.70 4.04
N GLU A 378 -7.48 6.97 4.76
CA GLU A 378 -6.25 6.43 4.22
C GLU A 378 -6.49 4.97 3.87
N SER A 379 -6.40 4.59 2.60
CA SER A 379 -6.48 3.19 2.19
C SER A 379 -5.11 2.56 2.33
N THR A 380 -5.01 1.55 3.21
CA THR A 380 -3.80 0.74 3.39
C THR A 380 -4.03 -0.64 2.79
N TYR A 381 -3.16 -1.04 1.88
CA TYR A 381 -3.17 -2.40 1.38
C TYR A 381 -2.42 -3.29 2.37
N SER A 382 -3.05 -4.40 2.67
CA SER A 382 -2.64 -5.32 3.70
C SER A 382 -2.07 -6.60 3.09
N SER A 383 -1.30 -7.31 3.89
CA SER A 383 -0.72 -8.57 3.45
C SER A 383 -1.69 -9.72 3.66
N ALA A 384 -1.51 -10.78 2.87
CA ALA A 384 -2.26 -12.02 3.04
C ALA A 384 -1.31 -13.20 3.04
N LEU A 385 -1.77 -14.27 3.65
CA LEU A 385 -1.05 -15.50 3.81
C LEU A 385 -1.95 -16.67 3.44
N VAL A 386 -1.52 -17.48 2.48
CA VAL A 386 -2.33 -18.58 1.93
C VAL A 386 -1.54 -19.87 1.86
N MET A 387 -2.14 -20.97 2.32
CA MET A 387 -1.62 -22.32 2.11
C MET A 387 -2.57 -23.10 1.20
N LEU A 388 -2.09 -23.52 0.03
CA LEU A 388 -2.85 -24.32 -0.93
C LEU A 388 -2.52 -25.82 -0.77
N LEU A 389 -3.54 -26.64 -0.50
CA LEU A 389 -3.40 -28.09 -0.30
C LEU A 389 -4.05 -28.85 -1.47
N LEU A 390 -3.26 -29.69 -2.15
CA LEU A 390 -3.68 -30.38 -3.37
C LEU A 390 -3.65 -31.89 -3.17
N ASP A 391 -4.83 -32.53 -3.24
CA ASP A 391 -4.94 -33.98 -3.32
C ASP A 391 -4.21 -34.51 -4.56
N CYS A 392 -3.16 -35.29 -4.34
CA CYS A 392 -2.34 -35.94 -5.35
C CYS A 392 -2.53 -37.46 -5.32
N SER A 393 -3.71 -37.94 -4.93
CA SER A 393 -3.98 -39.37 -4.92
C SER A 393 -4.07 -39.94 -6.34
N SER A 394 -3.66 -41.20 -6.52
CA SER A 394 -3.70 -41.89 -7.82
C SER A 394 -5.10 -42.10 -8.39
N VAL A 395 -6.15 -41.79 -7.62
CA VAL A 395 -7.56 -41.95 -8.01
C VAL A 395 -8.06 -40.76 -8.85
N LEU A 396 -7.35 -39.62 -8.84
CA LEU A 396 -7.62 -38.47 -9.72
C LEU A 396 -7.49 -38.79 -11.22
N ASN A 397 -6.60 -39.70 -11.61
CA ASN A 397 -6.35 -40.06 -13.00
C ASN A 397 -6.19 -38.81 -13.90
N ASP A 398 -6.98 -38.70 -14.97
CA ASP A 398 -6.93 -37.59 -15.95
C ASP A 398 -7.19 -36.21 -15.30
N ASN A 399 -7.97 -36.17 -14.22
CA ASN A 399 -8.27 -34.93 -13.49
C ASN A 399 -7.04 -34.32 -12.80
N PHE A 400 -5.95 -35.08 -12.61
CA PHE A 400 -4.73 -34.55 -11.97
C PHE A 400 -4.10 -33.42 -12.79
N SER A 401 -4.07 -33.57 -14.12
CA SER A 401 -3.55 -32.53 -15.00
C SER A 401 -4.42 -31.27 -15.00
N GLU A 402 -5.74 -31.44 -14.87
CA GLU A 402 -6.69 -30.33 -14.71
C GLU A 402 -6.53 -29.63 -13.36
N LEU A 403 -6.22 -30.37 -12.29
CA LEU A 403 -5.94 -29.81 -10.97
C LEU A 403 -4.66 -28.97 -11.00
N GLN A 404 -3.60 -29.45 -11.64
CA GLN A 404 -2.36 -28.69 -11.83
C GLN A 404 -2.64 -27.38 -12.59
N SER A 405 -3.47 -27.44 -13.64
CA SER A 405 -3.89 -26.24 -14.39
C SER A 405 -4.70 -25.26 -13.54
N ALA A 406 -5.68 -25.75 -12.76
CA ALA A 406 -6.48 -24.92 -11.85
C ALA A 406 -5.61 -24.28 -10.76
N ALA A 407 -4.63 -25.00 -10.22
CA ALA A 407 -3.69 -24.48 -9.22
C ALA A 407 -2.77 -23.39 -9.80
N ASN A 408 -2.28 -23.55 -11.03
CA ASN A 408 -1.50 -22.50 -11.70
C ASN A 408 -2.34 -21.23 -11.94
N GLN A 409 -3.59 -21.37 -12.40
CA GLN A 409 -4.49 -20.22 -12.57
C GLN A 409 -4.83 -19.55 -11.23
N PHE A 410 -4.97 -20.34 -10.16
CA PHE A 410 -5.10 -19.79 -8.80
C PHE A 410 -3.88 -18.94 -8.43
N ILE A 411 -2.65 -19.44 -8.64
CA ILE A 411 -1.41 -18.68 -8.38
C ILE A 411 -1.37 -17.40 -9.22
N GLU A 412 -1.72 -17.44 -10.51
CA GLU A 412 -1.72 -16.26 -11.39
C GLU A 412 -2.68 -15.18 -10.88
N ARG A 413 -3.90 -15.54 -10.44
CA ARG A 413 -4.79 -14.58 -9.79
C ARG A 413 -4.24 -14.05 -8.48
N MET A 414 -3.65 -14.93 -7.68
CA MET A 414 -3.00 -14.54 -6.42
C MET A 414 -1.73 -13.72 -6.65
N GLN A 415 -1.09 -13.76 -7.82
CA GLN A 415 0.03 -12.88 -8.15
C GLN A 415 -0.45 -11.44 -8.39
N ASN A 416 -1.62 -11.27 -9.01
CA ASN A 416 -2.26 -9.96 -9.18
C ASN A 416 -2.61 -9.30 -7.83
N TYR A 417 -2.56 -10.05 -6.73
CA TYR A 417 -2.60 -9.53 -5.37
C TYR A 417 -1.50 -8.51 -5.07
N ASN A 418 -0.27 -8.76 -5.53
CA ASN A 418 0.89 -7.94 -5.19
C ASN A 418 0.98 -6.65 -5.99
N THR A 419 0.11 -6.52 -6.99
CA THR A 419 -0.17 -5.23 -7.57
C THR A 419 -1.33 -4.64 -6.78
N ILE A 420 -1.02 -3.88 -5.73
CA ILE A 420 -1.90 -2.75 -5.41
C ILE A 420 -2.13 -2.06 -6.77
N PRO A 421 -3.36 -1.89 -7.26
CA PRO A 421 -3.58 -1.36 -8.60
C PRO A 421 -2.80 -0.05 -8.78
N GLY A 422 -1.81 -0.11 -9.67
CA GLY A 422 -0.90 0.99 -9.96
C GLY A 422 0.25 1.23 -8.99
N MET A 423 0.53 0.39 -7.98
CA MET A 423 1.80 0.49 -7.22
C MET A 423 2.96 -0.19 -7.94
N PHE A 424 4.11 0.46 -7.88
CA PHE A 424 5.36 0.01 -8.43
C PHE A 424 6.43 0.09 -7.36
N THR A 425 7.34 -0.90 -7.33
CA THR A 425 8.49 -0.90 -6.43
C THR A 425 9.78 -0.92 -7.24
N VAL A 426 10.69 0.02 -6.93
CA VAL A 426 11.99 0.15 -7.59
C VAL A 426 13.06 0.25 -6.52
N ASN A 427 13.96 -0.72 -6.48
CA ASN A 427 15.07 -0.78 -5.52
C ASN A 427 14.63 -0.56 -4.06
N GLY A 428 13.50 -1.16 -3.66
CA GLY A 428 12.93 -1.05 -2.31
C GLY A 428 12.07 0.19 -2.06
N VAL A 429 11.89 1.07 -3.05
CA VAL A 429 11.05 2.28 -2.94
C VAL A 429 9.75 2.08 -3.72
N SER A 430 8.61 2.25 -3.05
CA SER A 430 7.29 2.09 -3.66
C SER A 430 6.65 3.42 -4.03
N PHE A 431 5.93 3.46 -5.15
CA PHE A 431 5.16 4.63 -5.60
C PHE A 431 3.87 4.21 -6.32
N GLN A 432 2.83 5.04 -6.24
CA GLN A 432 1.51 4.75 -6.81
C GLN A 432 1.24 5.55 -8.10
N MET A 433 0.62 4.88 -9.05
CA MET A 433 -0.05 5.43 -10.22
C MET A 433 -1.56 5.22 -10.04
N VAL A 434 -2.36 6.26 -10.23
CA VAL A 434 -3.82 6.18 -10.19
C VAL A 434 -4.32 6.02 -11.62
N ALA A 435 -5.13 4.99 -11.87
CA ALA A 435 -5.76 4.77 -13.17
C ALA A 435 -6.98 5.68 -13.34
N LEU A 436 -7.07 6.35 -14.50
CA LEU A 436 -8.16 7.21 -14.88
C LEU A 436 -8.80 6.64 -16.16
N ASP A 437 -10.12 6.58 -16.21
CA ASP A 437 -10.88 6.07 -17.36
C ASP A 437 -10.79 6.98 -18.61
N GLY A 438 -10.15 8.15 -18.49
CA GLY A 438 -10.22 9.19 -19.50
C GLY A 438 -11.62 9.79 -19.57
N GLY A 439 -11.94 10.41 -20.71
CA GLY A 439 -13.22 11.08 -20.92
C GLY A 439 -13.08 12.45 -21.56
N THR A 440 -14.19 13.14 -21.73
CA THR A 440 -14.25 14.47 -22.33
C THR A 440 -14.40 15.53 -21.24
N PHE A 441 -13.59 16.59 -21.31
CA PHE A 441 -13.68 17.75 -20.43
C PHE A 441 -13.40 19.05 -21.18
N THR A 442 -13.80 20.17 -20.58
CA THR A 442 -13.43 21.51 -21.07
C THR A 442 -12.09 21.92 -20.46
N MET A 443 -11.07 22.02 -21.31
CA MET A 443 -9.73 22.47 -20.94
C MET A 443 -9.63 23.99 -21.06
N GLY A 444 -8.90 24.63 -20.13
CA GLY A 444 -8.74 26.07 -20.06
C GLY A 444 -9.83 26.79 -19.26
N VAL A 445 -9.83 28.11 -19.35
CA VAL A 445 -10.66 28.98 -18.50
C VAL A 445 -11.98 29.31 -19.19
N ASP A 446 -13.09 29.04 -18.49
CA ASP A 446 -14.43 29.41 -18.96
C ASP A 446 -14.72 30.92 -18.80
N SER A 447 -15.84 31.37 -19.38
CA SER A 447 -16.23 32.77 -19.35
C SER A 447 -16.47 33.33 -17.93
N THR A 448 -16.79 32.49 -16.94
CA THR A 448 -17.10 32.95 -15.57
C THR A 448 -15.83 33.40 -14.85
N MET A 449 -14.75 32.66 -15.00
CA MET A 449 -13.43 32.99 -14.46
C MET A 449 -12.79 34.21 -15.15
N VAL A 450 -13.10 34.42 -16.43
CA VAL A 450 -12.77 35.65 -17.16
C VAL A 450 -13.50 36.86 -16.55
N GLU A 451 -14.80 36.74 -16.29
CA GLU A 451 -15.61 37.80 -15.66
C GLU A 451 -15.13 38.14 -14.23
N MET A 452 -14.61 37.15 -13.50
CA MET A 452 -14.00 37.33 -12.18
C MET A 452 -12.60 37.99 -12.22
N GLY A 453 -12.03 38.21 -13.41
CA GLY A 453 -10.71 38.83 -13.57
C GLY A 453 -9.54 37.95 -13.12
N LEU A 454 -9.75 36.64 -13.06
CA LEU A 454 -8.77 35.65 -12.57
C LEU A 454 -8.00 34.97 -13.72
N ALA A 455 -8.53 35.02 -14.94
CA ALA A 455 -7.93 34.39 -16.13
C ALA A 455 -6.65 35.10 -16.61
N ASN A 456 -5.67 34.31 -17.07
CA ASN A 456 -4.61 34.81 -17.94
C ASN A 456 -4.96 34.56 -19.42
N ASP A 457 -4.43 35.39 -20.31
CA ASP A 457 -4.71 35.32 -21.75
C ASP A 457 -4.30 33.97 -22.38
N ASP A 458 -3.29 33.31 -21.82
CA ASP A 458 -2.75 32.04 -22.29
C ASP A 458 -3.52 30.81 -21.80
N GLU A 459 -4.48 30.98 -20.91
CA GLU A 459 -5.40 29.93 -20.44
C GLU A 459 -6.67 29.83 -21.32
N MET A 460 -6.75 30.66 -22.36
CA MET A 460 -7.86 30.75 -23.32
C MET A 460 -7.41 30.34 -24.72
N PRO A 461 -8.35 29.92 -25.59
CA PRO A 461 -9.78 29.71 -25.32
C PRO A 461 -10.06 28.39 -24.58
N ALA A 462 -11.19 28.33 -23.86
CA ALA A 462 -11.75 27.08 -23.40
C ALA A 462 -12.16 26.20 -24.59
N HIS A 463 -11.80 24.93 -24.56
CA HIS A 463 -12.04 23.99 -25.66
C HIS A 463 -12.25 22.57 -25.16
N GLU A 464 -12.92 21.72 -25.95
CA GLU A 464 -13.18 20.33 -25.58
C GLU A 464 -11.95 19.45 -25.83
N VAL A 465 -11.58 18.66 -24.83
CA VAL A 465 -10.52 17.64 -24.96
C VAL A 465 -11.08 16.30 -24.53
N THR A 466 -10.86 15.27 -25.35
CA THR A 466 -11.18 13.88 -25.04
C THR A 466 -9.91 13.07 -24.83
N LEU A 467 -9.77 12.46 -23.66
CA LEU A 467 -8.63 11.62 -23.30
C LEU A 467 -9.02 10.14 -23.27
N SER A 468 -8.11 9.30 -23.76
CA SER A 468 -8.17 7.84 -23.55
C SER A 468 -7.78 7.49 -22.10
N PRO A 469 -8.10 6.28 -21.60
CA PRO A 469 -7.65 5.84 -20.28
C PRO A 469 -6.12 5.92 -20.16
N PHE A 470 -5.64 6.37 -19.00
CA PHE A 470 -4.22 6.50 -18.69
C PHE A 470 -4.02 6.38 -17.17
N SER A 471 -2.79 6.21 -16.71
CA SER A 471 -2.48 6.35 -15.28
C SER A 471 -1.58 7.55 -15.02
N ILE A 472 -1.70 8.18 -13.86
CA ILE A 472 -0.87 9.30 -13.44
C ILE A 472 -0.38 9.11 -12.01
N GLY A 473 0.84 9.56 -11.70
CA GLY A 473 1.41 9.44 -10.36
C GLY A 473 0.49 10.06 -9.31
N GLN A 474 0.26 9.35 -8.21
CA GLN A 474 -0.56 9.83 -7.09
C GLN A 474 0.02 11.12 -6.49
N THR A 475 1.34 11.19 -6.45
CA THR A 475 2.13 12.32 -5.95
C THR A 475 3.15 12.76 -7.00
N GLU A 476 3.83 13.86 -6.73
CA GLU A 476 5.08 14.21 -7.41
C GLU A 476 6.14 13.12 -7.17
N VAL A 477 7.12 12.99 -8.07
CA VAL A 477 8.26 12.08 -7.86
C VAL A 477 9.05 12.55 -6.64
N THR A 478 9.20 11.69 -5.65
CA THR A 478 9.91 12.01 -4.40
C THR A 478 11.42 11.98 -4.60
N GLN A 479 12.16 12.64 -3.71
CA GLN A 479 13.62 12.56 -3.67
C GLN A 479 14.10 11.12 -3.43
N GLU A 480 13.35 10.32 -2.66
CA GLU A 480 13.62 8.91 -2.43
C GLU A 480 13.52 8.09 -3.72
N LEU A 481 12.42 8.22 -4.47
CA LEU A 481 12.23 7.52 -5.74
C LEU A 481 13.26 7.95 -6.78
N TRP A 482 13.55 9.26 -6.85
CA TRP A 482 14.61 9.78 -7.68
C TRP A 482 15.96 9.13 -7.36
N TYR A 483 16.33 9.09 -6.08
CA TYR A 483 17.58 8.47 -5.64
C TYR A 483 17.63 6.97 -5.96
N ALA A 484 16.53 6.24 -5.78
CA ALA A 484 16.46 4.81 -6.11
C ALA A 484 16.76 4.51 -7.58
N VAL A 485 16.38 5.40 -8.50
CA VAL A 485 16.62 5.25 -9.95
C VAL A 485 17.96 5.84 -10.39
N MET A 486 18.35 6.98 -9.82
CA MET A 486 19.46 7.81 -10.30
C MET A 486 20.75 7.69 -9.47
N GLY A 487 20.65 7.19 -8.23
CA GLY A 487 21.75 7.04 -7.27
C GLY A 487 22.23 8.33 -6.61
N THR A 488 21.62 9.47 -6.93
CA THR A 488 21.93 10.81 -6.39
C THR A 488 20.66 11.64 -6.34
N THR A 489 20.63 12.75 -5.58
CA THR A 489 19.52 13.72 -5.59
C THR A 489 20.05 15.14 -5.85
N PRO A 490 19.46 15.91 -6.80
CA PRO A 490 19.85 17.29 -7.07
C PRO A 490 19.14 18.32 -6.17
N SER A 491 18.21 17.87 -5.32
CA SER A 491 17.33 18.74 -4.54
C SER A 491 18.08 19.58 -3.51
N GLY A 492 17.70 20.85 -3.41
CA GLY A 492 18.23 21.81 -2.44
C GLY A 492 17.47 21.81 -1.12
N PHE A 493 16.19 21.43 -1.11
CA PHE A 493 15.44 21.20 0.13
C PHE A 493 15.71 19.78 0.65
N THR A 494 16.71 19.69 1.52
CA THR A 494 17.19 18.42 2.10
C THR A 494 16.48 18.05 3.39
N GLY A 495 16.69 16.82 3.87
CA GLY A 495 16.12 16.31 5.12
C GLY A 495 15.21 15.11 4.87
N ASN A 496 13.91 15.35 4.71
CA ASN A 496 12.94 14.27 4.47
C ASN A 496 12.88 13.90 2.98
N LEU A 497 13.27 12.67 2.64
CA LEU A 497 13.30 12.17 1.26
C LEU A 497 11.92 11.98 0.61
N GLN A 498 10.84 12.07 1.39
CA GLN A 498 9.45 12.08 0.90
C GLN A 498 9.00 13.45 0.38
N ARG A 499 9.90 14.44 0.34
CA ARG A 499 9.67 15.70 -0.39
C ARG A 499 9.76 15.45 -1.91
N PRO A 500 9.11 16.28 -2.74
CA PRO A 500 9.28 16.19 -4.19
C PRO A 500 10.74 16.43 -4.57
N VAL A 501 11.20 15.73 -5.60
CA VAL A 501 12.47 16.06 -6.23
C VAL A 501 12.30 17.40 -6.97
N GLU A 502 13.17 18.34 -6.65
CA GLU A 502 13.29 19.63 -7.35
C GLU A 502 14.72 19.86 -7.85
N GLN A 503 14.94 20.96 -8.58
CA GLN A 503 16.16 21.25 -9.34
C GLN A 503 16.47 20.25 -10.46
N VAL A 504 15.41 19.70 -11.05
CA VAL A 504 15.47 18.82 -12.21
C VAL A 504 14.99 19.54 -13.47
N SER A 505 15.78 19.45 -14.55
CA SER A 505 15.37 19.97 -15.85
C SER A 505 14.45 18.98 -16.56
N TRP A 506 13.78 19.43 -17.62
CA TRP A 506 12.95 18.56 -18.43
C TRP A 506 13.76 17.38 -18.99
N GLU A 507 15.03 17.63 -19.39
CA GLU A 507 15.92 16.56 -19.86
C GLU A 507 16.34 15.60 -18.73
N ASP A 508 16.58 16.09 -17.51
CA ASP A 508 16.88 15.21 -16.37
C ASP A 508 15.68 14.27 -16.09
N CYS A 509 14.45 14.78 -16.20
CA CYS A 509 13.24 13.96 -16.07
C CYS A 509 13.17 12.86 -17.14
N GLN A 510 13.54 13.15 -18.39
CA GLN A 510 13.58 12.13 -19.46
C GLN A 510 14.61 11.03 -19.17
N GLU A 511 15.77 11.38 -18.63
CA GLU A 511 16.80 10.41 -18.23
C GLU A 511 16.31 9.52 -17.08
N PHE A 512 15.71 10.13 -16.05
CA PHE A 512 15.06 9.39 -14.96
C PHE A 512 14.03 8.40 -15.49
N ILE A 513 13.11 8.87 -16.36
CA ILE A 513 12.07 8.04 -16.98
C ILE A 513 12.67 6.89 -17.79
N THR A 514 13.73 7.16 -18.57
CA THR A 514 14.41 6.15 -19.37
C THR A 514 14.97 5.02 -18.49
N ARG A 515 15.60 5.37 -17.37
CA ARG A 515 16.13 4.38 -16.42
C ARG A 515 15.03 3.65 -15.67
N LEU A 516 13.99 4.37 -15.24
CA LEU A 516 12.83 3.77 -14.59
C LEU A 516 12.16 2.72 -15.49
N ASN A 517 12.00 3.04 -16.78
CA ASN A 517 11.46 2.10 -17.78
C ASN A 517 12.38 0.90 -18.00
N ALA A 518 13.70 1.09 -17.98
CA ALA A 518 14.65 -0.02 -18.08
C ALA A 518 14.58 -0.96 -16.86
N ILE A 519 14.34 -0.44 -15.66
CA ILE A 519 14.21 -1.23 -14.43
C ILE A 519 12.87 -1.99 -14.40
N THR A 520 11.79 -1.32 -14.76
CA THR A 520 10.42 -1.82 -14.57
C THR A 520 9.85 -2.58 -15.77
N GLY A 521 10.42 -2.40 -16.96
CA GLY A 521 9.86 -2.90 -18.21
C GLY A 521 8.56 -2.20 -18.63
N LYS A 522 8.27 -1.02 -18.07
CA LYS A 522 7.07 -0.21 -18.36
C LYS A 522 7.39 0.96 -19.29
N THR A 523 6.37 1.77 -19.59
CA THR A 523 6.44 2.92 -20.50
C THR A 523 6.01 4.20 -19.80
N PHE A 524 6.59 4.46 -18.62
CA PHE A 524 6.42 5.74 -17.92
C PHE A 524 6.86 6.91 -18.81
N ARG A 525 6.24 8.06 -18.59
CA ARG A 525 6.46 9.31 -19.31
C ARG A 525 6.05 10.51 -18.45
N LEU A 526 6.31 11.72 -18.93
CA LEU A 526 5.62 12.91 -18.41
C LEU A 526 4.15 12.91 -18.89
N PRO A 527 3.21 13.44 -18.10
CA PRO A 527 1.85 13.65 -18.57
C PRO A 527 1.83 14.69 -19.69
N THR A 528 0.85 14.59 -20.59
CA THR A 528 0.52 15.75 -21.44
C THR A 528 -0.08 16.86 -20.61
N GLU A 529 -0.05 18.10 -21.10
CA GLU A 529 -0.69 19.22 -20.41
C GLU A 529 -2.19 18.96 -20.18
N ALA A 530 -2.86 18.34 -21.15
CA ALA A 530 -4.26 17.99 -21.06
C ALA A 530 -4.54 16.87 -20.05
N GLU A 531 -3.72 15.82 -20.03
CA GLU A 531 -3.81 14.76 -19.02
C GLU A 531 -3.63 15.33 -17.61
N TRP A 532 -2.65 16.23 -17.44
CA TRP A 532 -2.41 16.89 -16.18
C TRP A 532 -3.60 17.73 -15.73
N GLU A 533 -4.18 18.57 -16.60
CA GLU A 533 -5.33 19.40 -16.25
C GLU A 533 -6.58 18.57 -15.95
N PHE A 534 -6.84 17.53 -16.75
CA PHE A 534 -7.94 16.59 -16.51
C PHE A 534 -7.81 15.94 -15.14
N ALA A 535 -6.62 15.44 -14.81
CA ALA A 535 -6.32 14.85 -13.51
C ALA A 535 -6.46 15.86 -12.38
N ALA A 536 -5.95 17.09 -12.55
CA ALA A 536 -6.01 18.16 -11.54
C ALA A 536 -7.44 18.61 -11.25
N ARG A 537 -8.34 18.54 -12.23
CA ARG A 537 -9.76 18.86 -12.06
C ARG A 537 -10.55 17.77 -11.33
N GLY A 538 -9.99 16.58 -11.10
CA GLY A 538 -10.73 15.43 -10.57
C GLY A 538 -11.32 14.51 -11.64
N GLY A 539 -10.93 14.68 -12.91
CA GLY A 539 -11.35 13.85 -14.03
C GLY A 539 -12.87 13.77 -14.20
N VAL A 540 -13.40 12.58 -14.44
CA VAL A 540 -14.86 12.34 -14.53
C VAL A 540 -15.60 12.55 -13.20
N LYS A 541 -14.87 12.66 -12.09
CA LYS A 541 -15.41 12.92 -10.74
C LYS A 541 -15.28 14.39 -10.33
N SER A 542 -14.93 15.27 -11.26
CA SER A 542 -14.66 16.69 -10.98
C SER A 542 -15.82 17.38 -10.24
N SER A 543 -15.50 18.08 -9.15
CA SER A 543 -16.44 18.97 -8.46
C SER A 543 -16.44 20.41 -8.98
N GLY A 544 -15.63 20.72 -10.00
CA GLY A 544 -15.55 22.06 -10.60
C GLY A 544 -14.87 23.12 -9.73
N THR A 545 -13.99 22.74 -8.80
CA THR A 545 -13.30 23.67 -7.90
C THR A 545 -12.18 24.46 -8.58
N VAL A 546 -11.84 25.60 -8.00
CA VAL A 546 -10.78 26.51 -8.48
C VAL A 546 -9.38 25.91 -8.32
N TYR A 547 -9.16 25.19 -7.21
CA TYR A 547 -7.94 24.44 -6.91
C TYR A 547 -8.25 22.94 -6.90
N SER A 548 -7.23 22.10 -7.03
CA SER A 548 -7.45 20.66 -7.09
C SER A 548 -8.03 20.14 -5.77
N GLY A 549 -9.29 19.71 -5.78
CA GLY A 549 -9.99 19.12 -4.62
C GLY A 549 -10.68 20.11 -3.66
N SER A 550 -10.47 21.43 -3.75
CA SER A 550 -11.14 22.42 -2.89
C SER A 550 -11.11 23.84 -3.48
N ASP A 551 -12.03 24.69 -3.07
CA ASP A 551 -11.94 26.16 -3.29
C ASP A 551 -11.12 26.86 -2.20
N ASN A 552 -10.81 26.16 -1.11
CA ASN A 552 -9.94 26.64 -0.04
C ASN A 552 -8.51 26.16 -0.25
N LEU A 553 -7.64 27.06 -0.70
CA LEU A 553 -6.25 26.74 -1.04
C LEU A 553 -5.43 26.20 0.14
N ASP A 554 -5.72 26.61 1.38
CA ASP A 554 -4.98 26.15 2.57
C ASP A 554 -5.20 24.65 2.87
N GLU A 555 -6.29 24.06 2.39
CA GLU A 555 -6.63 22.63 2.55
C GLU A 555 -5.84 21.72 1.60
N VAL A 556 -5.54 22.23 0.40
CA VAL A 556 -5.05 21.42 -0.73
C VAL A 556 -3.62 21.73 -1.15
N ALA A 557 -3.03 22.82 -0.66
CA ALA A 557 -1.75 23.30 -1.18
C ALA A 557 -0.76 23.81 -0.13
N TRP A 558 0.52 23.58 -0.44
CA TRP A 558 1.64 24.38 0.06
C TRP A 558 1.97 25.48 -0.95
N TYR A 559 1.79 26.74 -0.56
CA TYR A 559 1.90 27.89 -1.45
C TYR A 559 2.47 29.10 -0.71
N TYR A 560 2.53 30.26 -1.37
CA TYR A 560 3.20 31.45 -0.85
C TYR A 560 2.84 31.78 0.61
N ASN A 561 1.57 31.81 1.01
CA ASN A 561 1.20 32.29 2.35
C ASN A 561 1.60 31.34 3.48
N ASN A 562 1.49 30.03 3.24
CA ASN A 562 1.71 29.00 4.26
C ASN A 562 3.07 28.29 4.13
N SER A 563 3.91 28.67 3.15
CA SER A 563 5.28 28.19 3.00
C SER A 563 6.31 29.29 2.75
N TYR A 564 6.25 30.04 1.64
CA TYR A 564 7.28 31.06 1.39
C TYR A 564 7.26 32.21 2.40
N ALA A 565 6.07 32.73 2.72
CA ALA A 565 5.86 33.92 3.55
C ALA A 565 6.18 33.69 5.03
N VAL A 566 6.23 32.44 5.49
CA VAL A 566 6.68 32.12 6.86
C VAL A 566 8.18 32.40 7.06
N GLY A 567 8.93 32.57 5.95
CA GLY A 567 10.32 32.97 5.92
C GLY A 567 11.30 31.83 6.14
N SER A 568 12.50 31.95 5.58
CA SER A 568 13.52 30.88 5.51
C SER A 568 14.06 30.38 6.85
N GLY A 569 13.68 31.01 7.98
CA GLY A 569 13.98 30.53 9.33
C GLY A 569 12.92 29.58 9.91
N SER A 570 11.78 29.41 9.23
CA SER A 570 10.70 28.51 9.64
C SER A 570 10.94 27.08 9.14
N PRO A 571 10.57 26.04 9.92
CA PRO A 571 10.54 24.66 9.41
C PRO A 571 9.56 24.46 8.25
N ASP A 572 8.57 25.34 8.12
CA ASP A 572 7.54 25.29 7.08
C ASP A 572 7.95 26.08 5.82
N TYR A 573 9.21 26.51 5.68
CA TYR A 573 9.69 27.17 4.48
C TYR A 573 10.13 26.16 3.41
N GLY A 574 9.60 26.31 2.19
CA GLY A 574 10.01 25.52 1.03
C GLY A 574 9.04 24.41 0.62
N THR A 575 9.56 23.39 -0.05
CA THR A 575 8.79 22.17 -0.37
C THR A 575 8.32 21.47 0.90
N HIS A 576 7.33 20.60 0.78
CA HIS A 576 6.85 19.77 1.88
C HIS A 576 6.77 18.30 1.44
N VAL A 577 6.60 17.42 2.42
CA VAL A 577 6.36 16.00 2.15
C VAL A 577 5.12 15.87 1.26
N VAL A 578 5.22 15.08 0.20
CA VAL A 578 4.08 14.83 -0.69
C VAL A 578 2.91 14.23 0.08
N SER A 579 1.69 14.41 -0.40
CA SER A 579 0.44 13.93 0.24
C SER A 579 0.20 14.42 1.66
N SER A 580 0.78 15.58 2.04
CA SER A 580 0.55 16.21 3.35
C SER A 580 -0.63 17.19 3.39
N LYS A 581 -1.30 17.39 2.25
CA LYS A 581 -2.53 18.18 2.07
C LYS A 581 -3.61 17.31 1.45
N HIS A 582 -4.86 17.80 1.40
CA HIS A 582 -5.96 17.02 0.81
C HIS A 582 -5.72 16.77 -0.68
N GLY A 583 -5.92 15.52 -1.10
CA GLY A 583 -6.00 15.17 -2.51
C GLY A 583 -7.37 15.48 -3.11
N ASN A 584 -7.45 15.44 -4.44
CA ASN A 584 -8.71 15.64 -5.17
C ASN A 584 -9.58 14.37 -5.21
N GLU A 585 -10.67 14.41 -5.97
CA GLU A 585 -11.70 13.36 -6.06
C GLU A 585 -11.18 12.02 -6.64
N LEU A 586 -10.00 12.04 -7.25
CA LEU A 586 -9.30 10.87 -7.76
C LEU A 586 -8.28 10.31 -6.76
N GLY A 587 -8.07 10.97 -5.63
CA GLY A 587 -7.01 10.64 -4.69
C GLY A 587 -5.62 11.05 -5.18
N LEU A 588 -5.52 12.09 -6.01
CA LEU A 588 -4.27 12.71 -6.43
C LEU A 588 -3.92 13.87 -5.50
N TYR A 589 -2.67 13.94 -5.07
CA TYR A 589 -2.19 14.93 -4.12
C TYR A 589 -1.25 15.93 -4.79
N ASP A 590 -1.15 17.12 -4.19
CA ASP A 590 -0.22 18.18 -4.60
C ASP A 590 -0.37 18.61 -6.06
N MET A 591 -1.52 18.33 -6.70
CA MET A 591 -1.88 18.89 -8.01
C MET A 591 -2.05 20.43 -7.96
N THR A 592 -1.95 21.02 -6.77
CA THR A 592 -1.91 22.46 -6.53
C THR A 592 -0.88 22.78 -5.44
N GLY A 593 0.12 23.61 -5.74
CA GLY A 593 1.19 23.99 -4.81
C GLY A 593 2.38 23.05 -4.81
N ASN A 594 3.12 23.01 -3.70
CA ASN A 594 4.36 22.25 -3.48
C ASN A 594 5.46 22.51 -4.54
N VAL A 595 5.49 21.83 -5.68
CA VAL A 595 6.34 22.22 -6.82
C VAL A 595 5.55 22.33 -8.12
N PHE A 596 6.01 23.21 -9.01
CA PHE A 596 5.56 23.18 -10.40
C PHE A 596 5.97 21.85 -11.01
N GLU A 597 5.15 21.34 -11.92
CA GLU A 597 5.37 20.04 -12.53
C GLU A 597 5.58 20.14 -14.04
N TRP A 598 6.64 19.52 -14.54
CA TRP A 598 6.91 19.40 -15.97
C TRP A 598 5.85 18.56 -16.70
N CYS A 599 5.36 19.06 -17.84
CA CYS A 599 4.57 18.28 -18.80
C CYS A 599 5.39 17.96 -20.07
N SER A 600 4.89 17.03 -20.90
CA SER A 600 5.55 16.65 -22.15
C SER A 600 5.54 17.77 -23.21
N ASP A 601 4.53 18.64 -23.15
CA ASP A 601 4.15 19.52 -24.24
C ASP A 601 5.14 20.67 -24.44
N TRP A 602 5.33 21.06 -25.69
CA TRP A 602 5.85 22.39 -25.99
C TRP A 602 4.79 23.44 -25.63
N TYR A 603 5.19 24.53 -24.98
CA TYR A 603 4.26 25.59 -24.62
C TYR A 603 3.84 26.36 -25.88
N GLY A 604 2.53 26.49 -26.07
CA GLY A 604 1.91 27.16 -27.21
C GLY A 604 0.47 27.60 -26.91
N PRO A 605 -0.15 28.36 -27.85
CA PRO A 605 -1.52 28.84 -27.69
C PRO A 605 -2.52 27.67 -27.76
N TYR A 606 -3.62 27.80 -27.01
CA TYR A 606 -4.77 26.91 -27.17
C TYR A 606 -5.51 27.19 -28.49
N ASN A 607 -6.25 26.18 -28.95
CA ASN A 607 -7.12 26.23 -30.13
C ASN A 607 -8.57 25.98 -29.67
N GLU A 608 -9.54 26.67 -30.26
CA GLU A 608 -10.98 26.48 -29.97
C GLU A 608 -11.51 25.11 -30.42
N GLU A 609 -10.83 24.45 -31.36
CA GLU A 609 -11.26 23.16 -31.90
C GLU A 609 -11.18 22.03 -30.86
N ALA A 610 -12.15 21.12 -30.90
CA ALA A 610 -12.15 19.92 -30.06
C ALA A 610 -10.97 18.99 -30.42
N GLN A 611 -10.30 18.46 -29.40
CA GLN A 611 -9.10 17.64 -29.55
C GLN A 611 -9.26 16.26 -28.90
N VAL A 612 -8.52 15.27 -29.42
CA VAL A 612 -8.44 13.92 -28.85
C VAL A 612 -6.99 13.61 -28.55
N ASN A 613 -6.66 13.32 -27.28
CA ASN A 613 -5.31 13.07 -26.78
C ASN A 613 -4.27 14.11 -27.28
N PRO A 614 -4.47 15.42 -27.07
CA PRO A 614 -3.51 16.42 -27.51
C PRO A 614 -2.16 16.27 -26.79
N VAL A 615 -1.08 16.50 -27.54
CA VAL A 615 0.33 16.40 -27.09
C VAL A 615 1.09 17.73 -27.26
N GLY A 616 0.34 18.82 -27.46
CA GLY A 616 0.86 20.14 -27.75
C GLY A 616 1.42 20.29 -29.17
N PRO A 617 2.06 21.43 -29.48
CA PRO A 617 2.71 21.69 -30.77
C PRO A 617 3.93 20.79 -31.00
N ASP A 618 4.24 20.50 -32.27
CA ASP A 618 5.39 19.66 -32.66
C ASP A 618 6.76 20.25 -32.26
N ASN A 619 6.84 21.57 -32.09
CA ASN A 619 8.07 22.28 -31.75
C ASN A 619 7.78 23.51 -30.88
N GLY A 620 8.78 23.95 -30.12
CA GLY A 620 8.70 25.12 -29.26
C GLY A 620 10.04 25.50 -28.66
N VAL A 621 10.03 26.55 -27.85
CA VAL A 621 11.22 27.06 -27.14
C VAL A 621 11.18 26.70 -25.66
N ARG A 622 9.98 26.59 -25.08
CA ARG A 622 9.76 26.34 -23.65
C ARG A 622 8.77 25.19 -23.48
N ARG A 623 8.95 24.39 -22.43
CA ARG A 623 8.05 23.29 -22.06
C ARG A 623 7.02 23.78 -21.06
N VAL A 624 5.85 23.17 -21.08
CA VAL A 624 4.76 23.47 -20.15
C VAL A 624 5.13 23.07 -18.72
N THR A 625 4.74 23.91 -17.75
CA THR A 625 4.74 23.58 -16.32
C THR A 625 3.37 23.88 -15.70
N ARG A 626 2.91 23.08 -14.74
CA ARG A 626 1.57 23.18 -14.14
C ARG A 626 1.61 23.12 -12.60
N GLY A 627 0.51 23.45 -11.94
CA GLY A 627 0.30 23.20 -10.50
C GLY A 627 0.58 24.34 -9.52
N GLY A 628 1.44 25.30 -9.88
CA GLY A 628 1.93 26.25 -8.87
C GLY A 628 3.02 25.61 -8.01
N SER A 629 3.37 26.23 -6.88
CA SER A 629 4.46 25.75 -6.02
C SER A 629 4.39 26.40 -4.63
N TRP A 630 5.28 26.00 -3.74
CA TRP A 630 5.45 26.54 -2.39
C TRP A 630 5.68 28.06 -2.31
N PHE A 631 6.05 28.72 -3.42
CA PHE A 631 6.18 30.18 -3.49
C PHE A 631 5.13 30.86 -4.38
N SER A 632 4.22 30.09 -4.98
CA SER A 632 3.17 30.62 -5.85
C SER A 632 2.08 31.31 -5.06
N VAL A 633 1.62 32.45 -5.57
CA VAL A 633 0.44 33.13 -5.02
C VAL A 633 -0.85 32.38 -5.40
N PRO A 634 -1.99 32.63 -4.73
CA PRO A 634 -3.24 31.91 -5.03
C PRO A 634 -3.64 31.91 -6.50
N ARG A 635 -3.47 33.04 -7.20
CA ARG A 635 -3.76 33.15 -8.65
C ARG A 635 -2.99 32.13 -9.50
N ASP A 636 -1.76 31.82 -9.13
CA ASP A 636 -0.86 30.96 -9.90
C ASP A 636 -0.96 29.49 -9.48
N SER A 637 -1.87 29.20 -8.55
CA SER A 637 -2.14 27.85 -8.01
C SER A 637 -3.43 27.25 -8.58
N ARG A 638 -4.19 27.98 -9.41
CA ARG A 638 -5.43 27.48 -10.01
C ARG A 638 -5.16 26.28 -10.92
N VAL A 639 -6.10 25.34 -11.00
CA VAL A 639 -5.98 24.17 -11.90
C VAL A 639 -5.81 24.57 -13.37
N THR A 640 -6.26 25.77 -13.74
CA THR A 640 -6.12 26.31 -15.11
C THR A 640 -4.81 27.03 -15.36
N PHE A 641 -4.08 27.47 -14.33
CA PHE A 641 -2.89 28.32 -14.50
C PHE A 641 -1.76 27.59 -15.24
N ARG A 642 -1.28 28.18 -16.32
CA ARG A 642 -0.21 27.63 -17.15
C ARG A 642 1.11 28.36 -16.90
N GLY A 643 2.15 27.59 -16.63
CA GLY A 643 3.52 28.08 -16.62
C GLY A 643 4.32 27.52 -17.80
N ASN A 644 5.51 28.06 -18.01
CA ASN A 644 6.46 27.50 -18.96
C ASN A 644 7.89 27.82 -18.58
N GLU A 645 8.79 26.88 -18.89
CA GLU A 645 10.20 27.02 -18.60
C GLU A 645 11.08 26.53 -19.76
N SER A 646 12.31 27.05 -19.85
CA SER A 646 13.31 26.48 -20.78
C SER A 646 13.50 25.01 -20.41
N PRO A 647 13.60 24.06 -21.36
CA PRO A 647 13.72 22.65 -21.01
C PRO A 647 14.94 22.36 -20.12
N THR A 648 16.00 23.18 -20.24
CA THR A 648 17.21 23.14 -19.41
C THR A 648 17.13 23.85 -18.05
N SER A 649 16.03 24.55 -17.75
CA SER A 649 15.82 25.25 -16.48
C SER A 649 15.78 24.28 -15.31
N ARG A 650 16.34 24.69 -14.18
CA ARG A 650 16.27 23.99 -12.88
C ARG A 650 15.89 25.01 -11.81
N SER A 651 14.93 24.67 -10.95
CA SER A 651 14.48 25.57 -9.88
C SER A 651 14.16 24.78 -8.61
N TYR A 652 14.28 25.44 -7.45
CA TYR A 652 13.88 24.94 -6.12
C TYR A 652 12.38 24.65 -5.98
N SER A 653 11.62 24.94 -7.01
CA SER A 653 10.17 24.92 -7.03
C SER A 653 9.64 24.17 -8.24
N LEU A 654 10.47 23.37 -8.90
CA LEU A 654 10.16 22.71 -10.16
C LEU A 654 10.60 21.25 -10.10
N GLY A 655 9.62 20.36 -10.15
CA GLY A 655 9.73 18.92 -10.19
C GLY A 655 8.85 18.34 -11.29
N PHE A 656 8.29 17.15 -11.07
CA PHE A 656 7.41 16.48 -12.02
C PHE A 656 6.68 15.31 -11.36
N ARG A 657 5.62 14.83 -12.04
CA ARG A 657 5.00 13.53 -11.79
C ARG A 657 5.02 12.66 -13.03
N LEU A 658 4.75 11.37 -12.83
CA LEU A 658 4.73 10.36 -13.90
C LEU A 658 3.35 10.21 -14.51
N ALA A 659 3.30 9.74 -15.76
CA ALA A 659 2.14 9.17 -16.42
C ALA A 659 2.52 7.81 -17.05
N LEU A 660 1.53 6.95 -17.29
CA LEU A 660 1.68 5.63 -17.89
C LEU A 660 0.57 5.35 -18.91
#